data_AF-A0A8E2I7X4-F1
#
_entry.id   AF-A0A8E2I7X4-F1
#
_cell.length_a   1.000
_cell.length_b   1.000
_cell.length_c   1.000
_cell.angle_alpha   90.00
_cell.angle_beta   90.00
_cell.angle_gamma   90.00
#
_symmetry.space_group_name_H-M   'P 1'
#
loop_
_entity.id
_entity.type
_entity.pdbx_description
1 polymer ?
#
loop_
_entity_poly.entity_id
_entity_poly.type
_entity_poly.pdbx_seq_one_letter_code
_entity_poly.pdbx_strand_id
1 'polypeptide(L)'
;MMIPAKRGPISMTKSKEKSVESIVDWFDQHKQSFYILGWSYLKSQEQMEELFYRSIVKVHKELPRYKRELSFDTWVTSIFIHICQEISDDRSLQVSEKGEPRHDLFNALDQLKKVEKEAVVLTYITGISQEDTAKLLQASVKQVKEYLFSGLQSLRKGMGDESRFKSCNEYQQNYIDYIERTLEREKKVEFEVHMYHCQDCQEDFADFKEIMLTLLNFTSSMKDFHVPSDFMENVTARLTEKDKQRRLKSKKRKRLGIVFASVFALLIGIEVFTGSFTSLYYTWAEEDPELRDLLQQGLVKRLDLEAESNGVKIKIRSAIADDVQTLVFYEIEDTAENNQYAIVYNEGASVENEYEIMNRETGHMYYYPPDLKSDQNNKEKNVFQGKLSLLALTKDNGTIKLKITQLLKLVRDPSDPNSFGVYENMEYKTGEWNFEIPVTKWPSKEYALDETTEIEGIPVRFNKLTIAPTATILKYAVNNEQPVKRVEFLTANNLEINNKKVKATIYDSSFTDFNMNESMFQTKFPSLYGEKPKEIKVQFGFARLTFEHQQAIELDPSSKYPETFEYAGSTISIDKVEVGESTNIVISNHDIENRAFESLNYDIVSEAEKEYSSMEMNSEWVLVDKNGIKYDEKETPFAYEEIEQPRYFYTVQEIQLKSNYAGETVIPKKLMINGYNTTKYFDDVVKISLKK
;
A
#
# COMPACT_ATOMS: atom_id res chain seq x y z
N MET A 1 -79.07 -30.02 4.26
CA MET A 1 -78.08 -30.97 4.83
C MET A 1 -77.58 -31.85 3.69
N MET A 2 -76.39 -31.55 3.19
CA MET A 2 -75.56 -32.41 2.34
C MET A 2 -74.14 -31.97 2.67
N ILE A 3 -73.39 -32.81 3.38
CA ILE A 3 -72.05 -32.49 3.89
C ILE A 3 -71.07 -32.55 2.70
N PRO A 4 -70.37 -31.48 2.31
CA PRO A 4 -69.19 -31.64 1.47
C PRO A 4 -68.07 -32.18 2.35
N ALA A 5 -67.50 -33.31 1.92
CA ALA A 5 -66.42 -34.02 2.60
C ALA A 5 -65.24 -33.08 2.94
N LYS A 6 -64.75 -33.14 4.18
CA LYS A 6 -63.41 -32.66 4.55
C LYS A 6 -62.39 -33.30 3.60
N ARG A 7 -61.80 -32.53 2.69
CA ARG A 7 -60.66 -32.97 1.85
C ARG A 7 -59.36 -32.45 2.47
N GLY A 8 -58.38 -33.35 2.56
CA GLY A 8 -57.11 -33.14 3.26
C GLY A 8 -56.17 -32.11 2.61
N PRO A 9 -55.08 -31.74 3.31
CA PRO A 9 -54.19 -30.67 2.90
C PRO A 9 -53.44 -31.05 1.61
N ILE A 10 -53.29 -30.07 0.71
CA ILE A 10 -52.63 -30.20 -0.58
C ILE A 10 -51.23 -30.81 -0.36
N SER A 11 -50.98 -31.99 -0.95
CA SER A 11 -49.67 -32.64 -0.91
C SER A 11 -48.72 -31.91 -1.88
N MET A 12 -47.97 -30.92 -1.38
CA MET A 12 -47.01 -30.16 -2.18
C MET A 12 -45.57 -30.52 -1.81
N THR A 13 -45.04 -31.58 -2.42
CA THR A 13 -43.59 -31.82 -2.52
C THR A 13 -43.23 -32.04 -3.99
N LYS A 14 -42.97 -30.96 -4.74
CA LYS A 14 -42.19 -30.93 -6.00
C LYS A 14 -41.97 -29.49 -6.49
N SER A 15 -40.83 -29.25 -7.14
CA SER A 15 -40.28 -28.04 -7.83
C SER A 15 -41.02 -26.69 -7.71
N LYS A 16 -40.27 -25.58 -7.61
CA LYS A 16 -40.78 -24.17 -7.54
C LYS A 16 -41.86 -23.77 -8.57
N GLU A 17 -41.89 -24.41 -9.74
CA GLU A 17 -42.87 -24.13 -10.80
C GLU A 17 -44.20 -24.84 -10.50
N LYS A 18 -44.14 -26.13 -10.14
CA LYS A 18 -45.28 -26.92 -9.65
C LYS A 18 -45.93 -26.37 -8.38
N SER A 19 -45.19 -25.65 -7.53
CA SER A 19 -45.76 -25.02 -6.33
C SER A 19 -46.62 -23.80 -6.63
N VAL A 20 -46.33 -23.04 -7.69
CA VAL A 20 -47.18 -21.91 -8.10
C VAL A 20 -48.44 -22.42 -8.78
N GLU A 21 -48.32 -23.39 -9.70
CA GLU A 21 -49.46 -24.03 -10.38
C GLU A 21 -50.47 -24.59 -9.37
N SER A 22 -49.98 -25.30 -8.34
CA SER A 22 -50.85 -25.87 -7.30
C SER A 22 -51.58 -24.81 -6.46
N ILE A 23 -51.03 -23.60 -6.33
CA ILE A 23 -51.68 -22.47 -5.65
C ILE A 23 -52.72 -21.83 -6.57
N VAL A 24 -52.40 -21.67 -7.87
CA VAL A 24 -53.34 -21.16 -8.88
C VAL A 24 -54.56 -22.07 -8.97
N ASP A 25 -54.36 -23.38 -9.04
CA ASP A 25 -55.44 -24.38 -9.08
C ASP A 25 -56.33 -24.30 -7.83
N TRP A 26 -55.74 -24.07 -6.64
CA TRP A 26 -56.51 -23.90 -5.42
C TRP A 26 -57.35 -22.62 -5.45
N PHE A 27 -56.80 -21.50 -5.92
CA PHE A 27 -57.55 -20.26 -6.10
C PHE A 27 -58.66 -20.41 -7.16
N ASP A 28 -58.42 -21.17 -8.23
CA ASP A 28 -59.45 -21.44 -9.24
C ASP A 28 -60.61 -22.29 -8.69
N GLN A 29 -60.31 -23.28 -7.83
CA GLN A 29 -61.33 -24.08 -7.14
C GLN A 29 -62.18 -23.26 -6.16
N HIS A 30 -61.61 -22.22 -5.54
CA HIS A 30 -62.29 -21.36 -4.57
C HIS A 30 -62.66 -19.99 -5.16
N LYS A 31 -62.54 -19.82 -6.49
CA LYS A 31 -62.62 -18.50 -7.13
C LYS A 31 -63.89 -17.75 -6.82
N GLN A 32 -65.03 -18.44 -6.80
CA GLN A 32 -66.32 -17.80 -6.53
C GLN A 32 -66.37 -17.18 -5.13
N SER A 33 -65.96 -17.93 -4.10
CA SER A 33 -65.93 -17.43 -2.71
C SER A 33 -64.97 -16.26 -2.54
N PHE A 34 -63.76 -16.37 -3.09
CA PHE A 34 -62.76 -15.29 -3.00
C PHE A 34 -63.12 -14.08 -3.85
N TYR A 35 -63.81 -14.29 -4.96
CA TYR A 35 -64.29 -13.22 -5.81
C TYR A 35 -65.39 -12.41 -5.10
N ILE A 36 -66.36 -13.08 -4.48
CA ILE A 36 -67.40 -12.45 -3.64
C ILE A 36 -66.77 -11.70 -2.46
N LEU A 37 -65.76 -12.31 -1.83
CA LEU A 37 -65.02 -11.67 -0.73
C LEU A 37 -64.33 -10.40 -1.22
N GLY A 38 -63.57 -10.47 -2.31
CA GLY A 38 -62.90 -9.30 -2.88
C GLY A 38 -63.87 -8.20 -3.31
N TRP A 39 -65.03 -8.59 -3.86
CA TRP A 39 -66.13 -7.67 -4.18
C TRP A 39 -66.81 -7.06 -2.97
N SER A 40 -66.56 -7.53 -1.76
CA SER A 40 -66.96 -6.80 -0.55
C SER A 40 -66.09 -5.57 -0.29
N TYR A 41 -64.89 -5.48 -0.90
CA TYR A 41 -63.91 -4.41 -0.66
C TYR A 41 -63.59 -3.58 -1.91
N LEU A 42 -63.58 -4.19 -3.09
CA LEU A 42 -63.11 -3.59 -4.34
C LEU A 42 -64.28 -3.26 -5.28
N LYS A 43 -64.02 -2.38 -6.26
CA LYS A 43 -65.07 -1.81 -7.15
C LYS A 43 -64.82 -1.99 -8.64
N SER A 44 -63.71 -2.63 -9.04
CA SER A 44 -63.34 -2.80 -10.46
C SER A 44 -62.64 -4.13 -10.75
N GLN A 45 -62.87 -4.65 -11.95
CA GLN A 45 -62.36 -5.95 -12.38
C GLN A 45 -60.83 -6.01 -12.34
N GLU A 46 -60.18 -4.91 -12.74
CA GLU A 46 -58.73 -4.78 -12.74
C GLU A 46 -58.15 -4.89 -11.31
N GLN A 47 -58.82 -4.32 -10.32
CA GLN A 47 -58.43 -4.46 -8.92
C GLN A 47 -58.60 -5.91 -8.43
N MET A 48 -59.61 -6.64 -8.92
CA MET A 48 -59.80 -8.05 -8.59
C MET A 48 -58.70 -8.93 -9.18
N GLU A 49 -58.32 -8.70 -10.43
CA GLU A 49 -57.21 -9.43 -11.05
C GLU A 49 -55.89 -9.15 -10.31
N GLU A 50 -55.64 -7.90 -9.91
CA GLU A 50 -54.47 -7.53 -9.10
C GLU A 50 -54.50 -8.19 -7.71
N LEU A 51 -55.67 -8.23 -7.06
CA LEU A 51 -55.86 -8.88 -5.76
C LEU A 51 -55.52 -10.38 -5.83
N PHE A 52 -56.06 -11.09 -6.82
CA PHE A 52 -55.76 -12.51 -7.01
C PHE A 52 -54.28 -12.73 -7.35
N TYR A 53 -53.71 -11.93 -8.25
CA TYR A 53 -52.29 -11.98 -8.59
C TYR A 53 -51.39 -11.79 -7.34
N ARG A 54 -51.61 -10.74 -6.55
CA ARG A 54 -50.82 -10.46 -5.35
C ARG A 54 -50.98 -11.55 -4.30
N SER A 55 -52.20 -12.08 -4.15
CA SER A 55 -52.51 -13.15 -3.20
C SER A 55 -51.76 -14.43 -3.53
N ILE A 56 -51.79 -14.86 -4.80
CA ILE A 56 -51.06 -16.05 -5.27
C ILE A 56 -49.55 -15.89 -5.04
N VAL A 57 -48.99 -14.72 -5.38
CA VAL A 57 -47.56 -14.43 -5.17
C VAL A 57 -47.19 -14.43 -3.68
N LYS A 58 -48.00 -13.82 -2.82
CA LYS A 58 -47.74 -13.71 -1.38
C LYS A 58 -47.87 -15.08 -0.70
N VAL A 59 -48.91 -15.84 -1.03
CA VAL A 59 -49.08 -17.23 -0.57
C VAL A 59 -47.87 -18.07 -0.99
N HIS A 60 -47.45 -18.02 -2.25
CA HIS A 60 -46.27 -18.79 -2.71
C HIS A 60 -44.98 -18.44 -1.95
N LYS A 61 -44.77 -17.16 -1.65
CA LYS A 61 -43.61 -16.67 -0.91
C LYS A 61 -43.63 -17.08 0.56
N GLU A 62 -44.80 -17.09 1.19
CA GLU A 62 -44.96 -17.33 2.63
C GLU A 62 -45.28 -18.78 2.97
N LEU A 63 -45.68 -19.60 1.99
CA LEU A 63 -46.00 -21.02 2.14
C LEU A 63 -44.91 -21.82 2.89
N PRO A 64 -43.59 -21.63 2.65
CA PRO A 64 -42.55 -22.35 3.40
C PRO A 64 -42.52 -22.02 4.90
N ARG A 65 -43.16 -20.94 5.32
CA ARG A 65 -43.19 -20.44 6.72
C ARG A 65 -44.54 -20.65 7.40
N TYR A 66 -45.52 -21.26 6.72
CA TYR A 66 -46.85 -21.48 7.26
C TYR A 66 -46.82 -22.46 8.44
N LYS A 67 -47.18 -21.94 9.63
CA LYS A 67 -47.34 -22.69 10.87
C LYS A 67 -48.82 -23.05 11.00
N ARG A 68 -49.18 -24.33 11.10
CA ARG A 68 -50.55 -24.88 11.04
C ARG A 68 -51.48 -24.48 12.23
N GLU A 69 -51.40 -23.23 12.69
CA GLU A 69 -52.20 -22.66 13.79
C GLU A 69 -53.64 -22.32 13.33
N LEU A 70 -53.78 -21.90 12.07
CA LEU A 70 -55.05 -21.71 11.37
C LEU A 70 -55.21 -22.78 10.30
N SER A 71 -56.45 -23.06 9.85
CA SER A 71 -56.65 -23.87 8.64
C SER A 71 -56.01 -23.19 7.42
N PHE A 72 -55.68 -23.96 6.38
CA PHE A 72 -55.06 -23.39 5.17
C PHE A 72 -55.98 -22.35 4.53
N ASP A 73 -57.29 -22.65 4.46
CA ASP A 73 -58.33 -21.75 3.95
C ASP A 73 -58.40 -20.45 4.77
N THR A 74 -58.38 -20.54 6.10
CA THR A 74 -58.39 -19.37 6.99
C THR A 74 -57.12 -18.53 6.85
N TRP A 75 -55.95 -19.17 6.68
CA TRP A 75 -54.68 -18.48 6.47
C TRP A 75 -54.59 -17.78 5.11
N VAL A 76 -55.05 -18.42 4.03
CA VAL A 76 -55.10 -17.75 2.71
C VAL A 76 -56.11 -16.61 2.73
N THR A 77 -57.25 -16.80 3.40
CA THR A 77 -58.27 -15.74 3.57
C THR A 77 -57.70 -14.53 4.31
N SER A 78 -56.86 -14.72 5.33
CA SER A 78 -56.22 -13.59 6.03
C SER A 78 -55.25 -12.81 5.14
N ILE A 79 -54.44 -13.52 4.34
CA ILE A 79 -53.56 -12.91 3.34
C ILE A 79 -54.38 -12.11 2.32
N PHE A 80 -55.47 -12.71 1.84
CA PHE A 80 -56.34 -12.12 0.83
C PHE A 80 -57.01 -10.82 1.33
N ILE A 81 -57.58 -10.83 2.54
CA ILE A 81 -58.21 -9.64 3.15
C ILE A 81 -57.20 -8.53 3.37
N HIS A 82 -56.00 -8.86 3.84
CA HIS A 82 -54.94 -7.88 4.01
C HIS A 82 -54.58 -7.20 2.68
N ILE A 83 -54.52 -7.97 1.58
CA ILE A 83 -54.27 -7.40 0.25
C ILE A 83 -55.48 -6.58 -0.23
N CYS A 84 -56.72 -6.98 0.07
CA CYS A 84 -57.90 -6.14 -0.20
C CYS A 84 -57.75 -4.76 0.44
N GLN A 85 -57.30 -4.70 1.70
CA GLN A 85 -57.06 -3.45 2.42
C GLN A 85 -55.94 -2.63 1.78
N GLU A 86 -54.80 -3.27 1.45
CA GLU A 86 -53.69 -2.61 0.76
C GLU A 86 -54.15 -1.96 -0.55
N ILE A 87 -54.98 -2.66 -1.34
CA ILE A 87 -55.50 -2.16 -2.62
C ILE A 87 -56.57 -1.08 -2.41
N SER A 88 -57.43 -1.21 -1.40
CA SER A 88 -58.47 -0.20 -1.12
C SER A 88 -57.87 1.13 -0.62
N ASP A 89 -56.77 1.07 0.12
CA ASP A 89 -56.09 2.23 0.70
C ASP A 89 -55.10 2.91 -0.28
N ASP A 90 -54.73 2.23 -1.38
CA ASP A 90 -53.80 2.73 -2.39
C ASP A 90 -54.46 3.76 -3.34
N ARG A 91 -54.14 5.04 -3.14
CA ARG A 91 -54.64 6.17 -3.95
C ARG A 91 -54.25 6.08 -5.43
N SER A 92 -53.20 5.34 -5.79
CA SER A 92 -52.72 5.22 -7.18
C SER A 92 -53.54 4.25 -8.04
N LEU A 93 -54.38 3.42 -7.40
CA LEU A 93 -55.26 2.43 -8.03
C LEU A 93 -56.75 2.81 -7.94
N GLN A 94 -57.06 4.05 -7.53
CA GLN A 94 -58.42 4.57 -7.56
C GLN A 94 -58.82 4.92 -9.00
N VAL A 95 -59.58 4.03 -9.63
CA VAL A 95 -60.19 4.26 -10.94
C VAL A 95 -61.34 5.28 -10.81
N SER A 96 -61.48 6.13 -11.82
CA SER A 96 -62.55 7.14 -11.98
C SER A 96 -63.96 6.56 -11.73
N GLU A 97 -64.84 7.36 -11.13
CA GLU A 97 -66.17 7.12 -10.54
C GLU A 97 -67.27 6.38 -11.35
N LYS A 98 -66.94 5.54 -12.34
CA LYS A 98 -67.90 4.60 -12.94
C LYS A 98 -67.55 3.16 -12.56
N GLY A 99 -67.75 2.84 -11.28
CA GLY A 99 -67.78 1.45 -10.83
C GLY A 99 -68.91 0.69 -11.51
N GLU A 100 -68.71 -0.62 -11.72
CA GLU A 100 -69.76 -1.49 -12.25
C GLU A 100 -71.00 -1.46 -11.34
N PRO A 101 -72.22 -1.64 -11.87
CA PRO A 101 -73.43 -1.71 -11.05
C PRO A 101 -73.29 -2.84 -10.01
N ARG A 102 -73.14 -2.47 -8.74
CA ARG A 102 -73.03 -3.43 -7.63
C ARG A 102 -74.40 -3.66 -7.01
N HIS A 103 -74.64 -4.89 -6.59
CA HIS A 103 -75.81 -5.25 -5.78
C HIS A 103 -75.92 -4.33 -4.56
N ASP A 104 -77.12 -3.87 -4.23
CA ASP A 104 -77.36 -2.85 -3.19
C ASP A 104 -76.72 -3.18 -1.85
N LEU A 105 -76.67 -4.48 -1.51
CA LEU A 105 -76.00 -4.96 -0.30
C LEU A 105 -74.50 -4.59 -0.23
N PHE A 106 -73.75 -4.69 -1.33
CA PHE A 106 -72.34 -4.32 -1.33
C PHE A 106 -72.13 -2.82 -1.13
N ASN A 107 -73.05 -2.01 -1.65
CA ASN A 107 -73.05 -0.56 -1.43
C ASN A 107 -73.39 -0.25 0.04
N ALA A 108 -74.31 -1.00 0.65
CA ALA A 108 -74.64 -0.87 2.08
C ALA A 108 -73.45 -1.28 2.98
N LEU A 109 -72.72 -2.34 2.64
CA LEU A 109 -71.52 -2.77 3.36
C LEU A 109 -70.41 -1.72 3.32
N ASP A 110 -70.29 -0.95 2.24
CA ASP A 110 -69.31 0.13 2.13
C ASP A 110 -69.57 1.29 3.10
N GLN A 111 -70.79 1.43 3.63
CA GLN A 111 -71.15 2.47 4.60
C GLN A 111 -70.84 2.09 6.05
N LEU A 112 -70.50 0.83 6.31
CA LEU A 112 -70.16 0.34 7.65
C LEU A 112 -68.78 0.82 8.09
N LYS A 113 -68.58 0.96 9.42
CA LYS A 113 -67.22 1.16 9.94
C LYS A 113 -66.37 -0.07 9.64
N LYS A 114 -65.07 0.13 9.45
CA LYS A 114 -64.12 -0.93 9.04
C LYS A 114 -64.24 -2.22 9.86
N VAL A 115 -64.23 -2.13 11.20
CA VAL A 115 -64.33 -3.31 12.09
C VAL A 115 -65.70 -4.00 12.05
N GLU A 116 -66.78 -3.25 11.82
CA GLU A 116 -68.14 -3.77 11.69
C GLU A 116 -68.30 -4.48 10.34
N LYS A 117 -67.81 -3.84 9.26
CA LYS A 117 -67.76 -4.41 7.91
C LYS A 117 -67.00 -5.73 7.90
N GLU A 118 -65.82 -5.75 8.49
CA GLU A 118 -64.97 -6.95 8.52
C GLU A 118 -65.62 -8.09 9.32
N ALA A 119 -66.22 -7.81 10.48
CA ALA A 119 -66.93 -8.81 11.25
C ALA A 119 -68.12 -9.42 10.46
N VAL A 120 -68.93 -8.56 9.83
CA VAL A 120 -70.10 -8.96 9.03
C VAL A 120 -69.68 -9.76 7.79
N VAL A 121 -68.70 -9.28 7.03
CA VAL A 121 -68.20 -9.94 5.81
C VAL A 121 -67.60 -11.30 6.16
N LEU A 122 -66.75 -11.37 7.19
CA LEU A 122 -66.12 -12.63 7.60
C LEU A 122 -67.16 -13.66 8.06
N THR A 123 -68.10 -13.25 8.89
CA THR A 123 -69.02 -14.19 9.54
C THR A 123 -70.16 -14.59 8.61
N TYR A 124 -70.85 -13.62 7.99
CA TYR A 124 -72.07 -13.88 7.23
C TYR A 124 -71.86 -14.02 5.73
N ILE A 125 -70.82 -13.41 5.14
CA ILE A 125 -70.56 -13.50 3.69
C ILE A 125 -69.59 -14.64 3.37
N THR A 126 -68.50 -14.78 4.13
CA THR A 126 -67.54 -15.88 3.94
C THR A 126 -67.83 -17.12 4.75
N GLY A 127 -68.71 -17.04 5.74
CA GLY A 127 -69.09 -18.19 6.57
C GLY A 127 -68.01 -18.65 7.55
N ILE A 128 -67.07 -17.77 7.93
CA ILE A 128 -66.05 -18.06 8.94
C ILE A 128 -66.70 -18.03 10.32
N SER A 129 -66.34 -18.97 11.21
CA SER A 129 -66.90 -19.02 12.56
C SER A 129 -66.48 -17.80 13.38
N GLN A 130 -67.28 -17.42 14.38
CA GLN A 130 -66.97 -16.26 15.22
C GLN A 130 -65.62 -16.41 15.95
N GLU A 131 -65.19 -17.62 16.28
CA GLU A 131 -63.88 -17.90 16.89
C GLU A 131 -62.71 -17.64 15.92
N ASP A 132 -62.86 -18.04 14.66
CA ASP A 132 -61.82 -17.80 13.65
C ASP A 132 -61.84 -16.34 13.18
N THR A 133 -63.02 -15.71 13.10
CA THR A 133 -63.15 -14.26 12.90
C THR A 133 -62.46 -13.49 14.03
N ALA A 134 -62.63 -13.91 15.28
CA ALA A 134 -61.95 -13.31 16.43
C ALA A 134 -60.42 -13.40 16.31
N LYS A 135 -59.88 -14.54 15.87
CA LYS A 135 -58.43 -14.69 15.60
C LYS A 135 -57.97 -13.79 14.46
N LEU A 136 -58.72 -13.71 13.37
CA LEU A 136 -58.39 -12.90 12.20
C LEU A 136 -58.38 -11.40 12.52
N LEU A 137 -59.36 -10.93 13.29
CA LEU A 137 -59.50 -9.53 13.69
C LEU A 137 -58.69 -9.16 14.95
N GLN A 138 -57.97 -10.12 15.55
CA GLN A 138 -57.26 -9.95 16.82
C GLN A 138 -58.18 -9.38 17.93
N ALA A 139 -59.40 -9.90 17.99
CA ALA A 139 -60.45 -9.48 18.93
C ALA A 139 -60.92 -10.67 19.77
N SER A 140 -61.63 -10.41 20.87
CA SER A 140 -62.36 -11.45 21.60
C SER A 140 -63.66 -11.84 20.88
N VAL A 141 -64.16 -13.06 21.08
CA VAL A 141 -65.46 -13.49 20.52
C VAL A 141 -66.60 -12.55 20.94
N LYS A 142 -66.52 -12.01 22.17
CA LYS A 142 -67.47 -11.00 22.66
C LYS A 142 -67.44 -9.72 21.81
N GLN A 143 -66.25 -9.20 21.51
CA GLN A 143 -66.10 -8.02 20.65
C GLN A 143 -66.59 -8.29 19.22
N VAL A 144 -66.35 -9.50 18.68
CA VAL A 144 -66.90 -9.89 17.38
C VAL A 144 -68.43 -9.82 17.39
N LYS A 145 -69.09 -10.34 18.44
CA LYS A 145 -70.55 -10.25 18.59
C LYS A 145 -71.04 -8.80 18.69
N GLU A 146 -70.32 -7.95 19.41
CA GLU A 146 -70.63 -6.50 19.48
C GLU A 146 -70.50 -5.83 18.10
N TYR A 147 -69.46 -6.15 17.33
CA TYR A 147 -69.27 -5.64 15.96
C TYR A 147 -70.31 -6.18 14.97
N LEU A 148 -70.71 -7.45 15.11
CA LEU A 148 -71.80 -8.03 14.31
C LEU A 148 -73.13 -7.35 14.62
N PHE A 149 -73.42 -7.13 15.91
CA PHE A 149 -74.63 -6.45 16.33
C PHE A 149 -74.70 -5.01 15.78
N SER A 150 -73.64 -4.20 15.99
CA SER A 150 -73.61 -2.82 15.51
C SER A 150 -73.54 -2.73 13.98
N GLY A 151 -72.88 -3.68 13.33
CA GLY A 151 -72.82 -3.79 11.88
C GLY A 151 -74.19 -4.10 11.25
N LEU A 152 -74.93 -5.07 11.80
CA LEU A 152 -76.30 -5.38 11.36
C LEU A 152 -77.25 -4.20 11.58
N GLN A 153 -77.13 -3.52 12.72
CA GLN A 153 -77.91 -2.32 13.03
C GLN A 153 -77.60 -1.17 12.05
N SER A 154 -76.33 -1.02 11.66
CA SER A 154 -75.91 0.01 10.70
C SER A 154 -76.34 -0.33 9.27
N LEU A 155 -76.31 -1.61 8.88
CA LEU A 155 -76.85 -2.08 7.61
C LEU A 155 -78.34 -1.81 7.50
N ARG A 156 -79.10 -2.06 8.58
CA ARG A 156 -80.52 -1.72 8.68
C ARG A 156 -80.79 -0.28 8.24
N LYS A 157 -80.08 0.64 8.88
CA LYS A 157 -80.19 2.08 8.66
C LYS A 157 -79.82 2.46 7.23
N GLY A 158 -78.78 1.82 6.67
CA GLY A 158 -78.34 2.06 5.30
C GLY A 158 -79.31 1.57 4.22
N MET A 159 -80.16 0.59 4.54
CA MET A 159 -81.15 0.01 3.62
C MET A 159 -82.52 0.74 3.67
N GLY A 160 -82.62 1.88 4.36
CA GLY A 160 -83.79 2.77 4.31
C GLY A 160 -84.86 2.54 5.38
N ASP A 161 -84.58 1.73 6.40
CA ASP A 161 -85.51 1.43 7.49
C ASP A 161 -85.31 2.38 8.68
N GLU A 162 -86.10 3.45 8.77
CA GLU A 162 -86.02 4.52 9.78
C GLU A 162 -86.76 4.20 11.10
N SER A 163 -86.85 2.93 11.51
CA SER A 163 -87.46 2.61 12.79
C SER A 163 -86.61 3.18 13.95
N ARG A 164 -87.26 3.76 14.96
CA ARG A 164 -86.60 4.29 16.15
C ARG A 164 -86.18 3.13 17.04
N PHE A 165 -84.88 2.94 17.27
CA PHE A 165 -84.32 1.97 18.22
C PHE A 165 -84.89 2.19 19.63
N LYS A 166 -85.88 1.39 20.02
CA LYS A 166 -86.52 1.45 21.34
C LYS A 166 -86.38 0.15 22.13
N SER A 167 -85.41 -0.71 21.80
CA SER A 167 -85.16 -1.94 22.54
C SER A 167 -84.41 -1.70 23.86
N CYS A 168 -84.56 -2.65 24.79
CA CYS A 168 -83.84 -2.67 26.05
C CYS A 168 -82.39 -3.12 25.84
N ASN A 169 -81.42 -2.25 26.13
CA ASN A 169 -79.98 -2.50 25.94
C ASN A 169 -79.46 -3.78 26.61
N GLU A 170 -80.04 -4.19 27.74
CA GLU A 170 -79.66 -5.40 28.47
C GLU A 170 -79.87 -6.68 27.65
N TYR A 171 -80.89 -6.72 26.80
CA TYR A 171 -81.28 -7.91 26.05
C TYR A 171 -80.74 -7.96 24.61
N GLN A 172 -80.21 -6.85 24.10
CA GLN A 172 -79.60 -6.76 22.75
C GLN A 172 -78.44 -7.76 22.57
N GLN A 173 -77.63 -7.99 23.61
CA GLN A 173 -76.49 -8.91 23.57
C GLN A 173 -76.90 -10.37 23.37
N ASN A 174 -78.17 -10.71 23.62
CA ASN A 174 -78.69 -12.07 23.49
C ASN A 174 -79.17 -12.39 22.06
N TYR A 175 -79.30 -11.40 21.16
CA TYR A 175 -79.96 -11.58 19.87
C TYR A 175 -79.25 -12.62 18.99
N ILE A 176 -77.93 -12.49 18.81
CA ILE A 176 -77.13 -13.38 17.98
C ILE A 176 -77.15 -14.81 18.57
N ASP A 177 -76.85 -14.93 19.86
CA ASP A 177 -76.78 -16.23 20.54
C ASP A 177 -78.13 -16.94 20.58
N TYR A 178 -79.23 -16.19 20.65
CA TYR A 178 -80.57 -16.76 20.59
C TYR A 178 -80.91 -17.28 19.18
N ILE A 179 -80.56 -16.54 18.12
CA ILE A 179 -80.79 -16.98 16.73
C ILE A 179 -79.94 -18.20 16.38
N GLU A 180 -78.67 -18.20 16.80
CA GLU A 180 -77.72 -19.30 16.58
C GLU A 180 -77.95 -20.50 17.51
N ARG A 181 -78.88 -20.38 18.47
CA ARG A 181 -79.24 -21.41 19.46
C ARG A 181 -78.08 -21.78 20.39
N THR A 182 -77.19 -20.83 20.66
CA THR A 182 -76.04 -20.93 21.56
C THR A 182 -76.27 -20.27 22.91
N LEU A 183 -77.39 -19.56 23.10
CA LEU A 183 -77.72 -18.88 24.36
C LEU A 183 -77.95 -19.88 25.51
N GLU A 184 -77.32 -19.62 26.65
CA GLU A 184 -77.45 -20.42 27.88
C GLU A 184 -78.91 -20.53 28.33
N ARG A 185 -79.31 -21.69 28.85
CA ARG A 185 -80.71 -22.00 29.17
C ARG A 185 -81.37 -20.98 30.11
N GLU A 186 -80.65 -20.52 31.13
CA GLU A 186 -81.17 -19.55 32.09
C GLU A 186 -81.46 -18.20 31.42
N LYS A 187 -80.47 -17.65 30.71
CA LYS A 187 -80.60 -16.39 29.94
C LYS A 187 -81.63 -16.49 28.82
N LYS A 188 -81.77 -17.67 28.21
CA LYS A 188 -82.77 -17.93 27.18
C LYS A 188 -84.19 -17.82 27.74
N VAL A 189 -84.47 -18.43 28.89
CA VAL A 189 -85.79 -18.33 29.54
C VAL A 189 -86.08 -16.88 29.92
N GLU A 190 -85.11 -16.17 30.50
CA GLU A 190 -85.26 -14.76 30.85
C GLU A 190 -85.55 -13.88 29.61
N PHE A 191 -84.79 -14.10 28.53
CA PHE A 191 -84.98 -13.40 27.27
C PHE A 191 -86.35 -13.68 26.65
N GLU A 192 -86.81 -14.94 26.61
CA GLU A 192 -88.15 -15.31 26.09
C GLU A 192 -89.29 -14.69 26.93
N VAL A 193 -89.15 -14.62 28.26
CA VAL A 193 -90.11 -13.97 29.15
C VAL A 193 -90.17 -12.46 28.89
N HIS A 194 -89.02 -11.80 28.73
CA HIS A 194 -88.95 -10.39 28.39
C HIS A 194 -89.57 -10.12 27.01
N MET A 195 -89.21 -10.94 26.02
CA MET A 195 -89.74 -10.87 24.66
C MET A 195 -91.26 -10.99 24.67
N TYR A 196 -91.89 -11.83 25.50
CA TYR A 196 -93.34 -11.92 25.59
C TYR A 196 -94.02 -10.61 26.06
N HIS A 197 -93.34 -9.79 26.87
CA HIS A 197 -93.93 -8.60 27.51
C HIS A 197 -93.46 -7.25 26.91
N CYS A 198 -92.45 -7.23 26.05
CA CYS A 198 -91.89 -6.00 25.49
C CYS A 198 -92.04 -5.95 23.96
N GLN A 199 -93.03 -5.19 23.49
CA GLN A 199 -93.31 -5.01 22.06
C GLN A 199 -92.11 -4.40 21.31
N ASP A 200 -91.44 -3.40 21.91
CA ASP A 200 -90.28 -2.74 21.28
C ASP A 200 -89.12 -3.72 21.04
N CYS A 201 -88.86 -4.66 21.96
CA CYS A 201 -87.85 -5.71 21.78
C CYS A 201 -88.29 -6.81 20.81
N GLN A 202 -89.59 -7.09 20.69
CA GLN A 202 -90.11 -8.02 19.69
C GLN A 202 -89.87 -7.50 18.27
N GLU A 203 -90.20 -6.22 18.03
CA GLU A 203 -90.03 -5.57 16.74
C GLU A 203 -88.54 -5.48 16.39
N ASP A 204 -87.70 -4.94 17.27
CA ASP A 204 -86.24 -4.80 17.04
C ASP A 204 -85.56 -6.15 16.76
N PHE A 205 -85.93 -7.21 17.48
CA PHE A 205 -85.40 -8.56 17.24
C PHE A 205 -85.89 -9.15 15.90
N ALA A 206 -87.16 -8.92 15.53
CA ALA A 206 -87.70 -9.40 14.25
C ALA A 206 -86.95 -8.78 13.07
N ASP A 207 -86.71 -7.47 13.14
CA ASP A 207 -85.98 -6.72 12.12
C ASP A 207 -84.50 -7.13 12.05
N PHE A 208 -83.87 -7.30 13.22
CA PHE A 208 -82.50 -7.80 13.31
C PHE A 208 -82.36 -9.18 12.66
N LYS A 209 -83.33 -10.06 12.91
CA LYS A 209 -83.41 -11.40 12.30
C LYS A 209 -83.63 -11.32 10.79
N GLU A 210 -84.43 -10.38 10.29
CA GLU A 210 -84.67 -10.18 8.85
C GLU A 210 -83.39 -9.80 8.11
N ILE A 211 -82.59 -8.89 8.66
CA ILE A 211 -81.31 -8.47 8.06
C ILE A 211 -80.30 -9.61 8.08
N MET A 212 -80.21 -10.33 9.19
CA MET A 212 -79.36 -11.51 9.28
C MET A 212 -79.77 -12.56 8.24
N LEU A 213 -81.07 -12.81 8.07
CA LEU A 213 -81.58 -13.70 7.03
C LEU A 213 -81.29 -13.17 5.62
N THR A 214 -81.35 -11.85 5.41
CA THR A 214 -81.01 -11.22 4.14
C THR A 214 -79.55 -11.49 3.77
N LEU A 215 -78.62 -11.35 4.72
CA LEU A 215 -77.20 -11.67 4.50
C LEU A 215 -76.97 -13.17 4.24
N LEU A 216 -77.64 -14.06 4.98
CA LEU A 216 -77.52 -15.51 4.81
C LEU A 216 -78.16 -16.00 3.49
N ASN A 217 -79.26 -15.38 3.07
CA ASN A 217 -79.91 -15.67 1.80
C ASN A 217 -79.10 -15.10 0.63
N PHE A 218 -78.46 -13.95 0.82
CA PHE A 218 -77.57 -13.36 -0.18
C PHE A 218 -76.43 -14.31 -0.55
N THR A 219 -75.77 -14.95 0.42
CA THR A 219 -74.73 -15.94 0.09
C THR A 219 -75.29 -17.16 -0.66
N SER A 220 -76.55 -17.51 -0.41
CA SER A 220 -77.25 -18.61 -1.07
C SER A 220 -77.70 -18.27 -2.50
N SER A 221 -78.12 -17.03 -2.76
CA SER A 221 -78.50 -16.51 -4.08
C SER A 221 -77.30 -16.15 -4.96
N MET A 222 -76.12 -15.93 -4.35
CA MET A 222 -74.86 -15.63 -5.04
C MET A 222 -74.22 -16.83 -5.75
N LYS A 223 -74.89 -17.99 -5.80
CA LYS A 223 -74.52 -19.09 -6.71
C LYS A 223 -74.55 -18.66 -8.18
N ASP A 224 -75.37 -17.65 -8.49
CA ASP A 224 -75.53 -17.08 -9.84
C ASP A 224 -74.62 -15.85 -10.10
N PHE A 225 -73.73 -15.50 -9.15
CA PHE A 225 -72.78 -14.41 -9.33
C PHE A 225 -71.71 -14.76 -10.36
N HIS A 226 -71.74 -14.10 -11.52
CA HIS A 226 -70.88 -14.44 -12.66
C HIS A 226 -69.45 -13.92 -12.45
N VAL A 227 -68.51 -14.83 -12.19
CA VAL A 227 -67.06 -14.57 -12.37
C VAL A 227 -66.77 -14.65 -13.87
N PRO A 228 -66.17 -13.63 -14.50
CA PRO A 228 -65.84 -13.68 -15.93
C PRO A 228 -64.99 -14.91 -16.26
N SER A 229 -65.32 -15.58 -17.37
CA SER A 229 -64.70 -16.86 -17.77
C SER A 229 -63.18 -16.78 -17.87
N ASP A 230 -62.66 -15.63 -18.31
CA ASP A 230 -61.26 -15.43 -18.65
C ASP A 230 -60.46 -14.84 -17.46
N PHE A 231 -61.09 -14.66 -16.30
CA PHE A 231 -60.50 -13.98 -15.14
C PHE A 231 -59.21 -14.65 -14.65
N MET A 232 -59.26 -15.96 -14.37
CA MET A 232 -58.08 -16.69 -13.91
C MET A 232 -57.02 -16.87 -15.01
N GLU A 233 -57.43 -16.83 -16.28
CA GLU A 233 -56.50 -16.84 -17.41
C GLU A 233 -55.68 -15.54 -17.47
N ASN A 234 -56.33 -14.37 -17.28
CA ASN A 234 -55.65 -13.07 -17.20
C ASN A 234 -54.65 -13.01 -16.03
N VAL A 235 -55.06 -13.48 -14.85
CA VAL A 235 -54.19 -13.56 -13.66
C VAL A 235 -52.97 -14.45 -13.94
N THR A 236 -53.17 -15.59 -14.59
CA THR A 236 -52.10 -16.54 -14.92
C THR A 236 -51.15 -15.99 -15.99
N ALA A 237 -51.68 -15.36 -17.04
CA ALA A 237 -50.88 -14.69 -18.07
C ALA A 237 -49.95 -13.63 -17.43
N ARG A 238 -50.47 -12.86 -16.48
CA ARG A 238 -49.69 -11.84 -15.75
C ARG A 238 -48.59 -12.42 -14.87
N LEU A 239 -48.82 -13.57 -14.23
CA LEU A 239 -47.80 -14.31 -13.47
C LEU A 239 -46.64 -14.74 -14.37
N THR A 240 -46.94 -15.32 -15.54
CA THR A 240 -45.90 -15.82 -16.46
C THR A 240 -45.04 -14.71 -17.08
N GLU A 241 -45.63 -13.57 -17.44
CA GLU A 241 -44.90 -12.45 -18.04
C GLU A 241 -43.89 -11.83 -17.06
N LYS A 242 -44.29 -11.59 -15.81
CA LYS A 242 -43.38 -11.02 -14.79
C LYS A 242 -42.25 -11.98 -14.41
N ASP A 243 -42.48 -13.29 -14.43
CA ASP A 243 -41.43 -14.29 -14.20
C ASP A 243 -40.38 -14.33 -15.32
N LYS A 244 -40.80 -14.19 -16.59
CA LYS A 244 -39.87 -14.08 -17.73
C LYS A 244 -38.97 -12.85 -17.60
N GLN A 245 -39.54 -11.68 -17.27
CA GLN A 245 -38.77 -10.44 -17.07
C GLN A 245 -37.75 -10.57 -15.93
N ARG A 246 -38.11 -11.23 -14.83
CA ARG A 246 -37.20 -11.51 -13.71
C ARG A 246 -36.03 -12.40 -14.11
N ARG A 247 -36.28 -13.46 -14.90
CA ARG A 247 -35.24 -14.38 -15.41
C ARG A 247 -34.25 -13.65 -16.32
N LEU A 248 -34.71 -12.74 -17.19
CA LEU A 248 -33.85 -11.94 -18.08
C LEU A 248 -32.93 -10.97 -17.30
N LYS A 249 -33.46 -10.24 -16.30
CA LYS A 249 -32.66 -9.33 -15.46
C LYS A 249 -31.58 -10.07 -14.67
N SER A 250 -31.88 -11.27 -14.17
CA SER A 250 -30.92 -12.15 -13.47
C SER A 250 -29.78 -12.61 -14.39
N LYS A 251 -30.07 -13.04 -15.63
CA LYS A 251 -29.04 -13.43 -16.61
C LYS A 251 -28.08 -12.28 -16.93
N LYS A 252 -28.59 -11.06 -17.10
CA LYS A 252 -27.76 -9.87 -17.38
C LYS A 252 -26.80 -9.54 -16.21
N ARG A 253 -27.28 -9.58 -14.96
CA ARG A 253 -26.45 -9.35 -13.77
C ARG A 253 -25.37 -10.42 -13.58
N LYS A 254 -25.69 -11.70 -13.79
CA LYS A 254 -24.70 -12.78 -13.72
C LYS A 254 -23.60 -12.64 -14.77
N ARG A 255 -23.94 -12.25 -16.00
CA ARG A 255 -22.95 -12.02 -17.07
C ARG A 255 -22.00 -10.87 -16.71
N LEU A 256 -22.53 -9.79 -16.14
CA LEU A 256 -21.71 -8.66 -15.69
C LEU A 256 -20.76 -9.07 -14.55
N GLY A 257 -21.25 -9.85 -13.58
CA GLY A 257 -20.42 -10.37 -12.48
C GLY A 257 -19.26 -11.26 -12.95
N ILE A 258 -19.48 -12.10 -13.97
CA ILE A 258 -18.42 -12.93 -14.57
C ILE A 258 -17.34 -12.05 -15.22
N VAL A 259 -17.73 -10.99 -15.93
CA VAL A 259 -16.76 -10.06 -16.56
C VAL A 259 -15.89 -9.39 -15.49
N PHE A 260 -16.49 -8.86 -14.42
CA PHE A 260 -15.73 -8.26 -13.32
C PHE A 260 -14.80 -9.27 -12.65
N ALA A 261 -15.28 -10.48 -12.34
CA ALA A 261 -14.44 -11.51 -11.74
C ALA A 261 -13.24 -11.89 -12.65
N SER A 262 -13.45 -11.91 -13.96
CA SER A 262 -12.39 -12.21 -14.94
C SER A 262 -11.32 -11.11 -14.97
N VAL A 263 -11.73 -9.83 -14.93
CA VAL A 263 -10.81 -8.69 -14.87
C VAL A 263 -9.99 -8.70 -13.57
N PHE A 264 -10.65 -8.91 -12.43
CA PHE A 264 -9.95 -9.01 -11.14
C PHE A 264 -8.96 -10.18 -11.11
N ALA A 265 -9.34 -11.35 -11.64
CA ALA A 265 -8.42 -12.49 -11.74
C ALA A 265 -7.21 -12.17 -12.61
N LEU A 266 -7.39 -11.40 -13.69
CA LEU A 266 -6.30 -10.97 -14.58
C LEU A 266 -5.39 -9.94 -13.91
N LEU A 267 -5.93 -8.98 -13.15
CA LEU A 267 -5.14 -8.02 -12.36
C LEU A 267 -4.34 -8.69 -11.25
N ILE A 268 -4.96 -9.64 -10.51
CA ILE A 268 -4.27 -10.45 -9.50
C ILE A 268 -3.18 -11.29 -10.16
N GLY A 269 -3.46 -11.87 -11.33
CA GLY A 269 -2.47 -12.59 -12.13
C GLY A 269 -1.28 -11.70 -12.50
N ILE A 270 -1.51 -10.47 -12.98
CA ILE A 270 -0.44 -9.52 -13.29
C ILE A 270 0.42 -9.26 -12.06
N GLU A 271 -0.15 -9.03 -10.88
CA GLU A 271 0.63 -8.81 -9.66
C GLU A 271 1.48 -10.03 -9.29
N VAL A 272 0.88 -11.23 -9.28
CA VAL A 272 1.57 -12.46 -8.88
C VAL A 272 2.69 -12.84 -9.85
N PHE A 273 2.51 -12.61 -11.16
CA PHE A 273 3.51 -13.01 -12.16
C PHE A 273 4.58 -11.96 -12.44
N THR A 274 4.29 -10.67 -12.21
CA THR A 274 5.22 -9.59 -12.63
C THR A 274 5.63 -8.65 -11.49
N GLY A 275 4.92 -8.63 -10.36
CA GLY A 275 5.16 -7.64 -9.30
C GLY A 275 4.95 -6.18 -9.75
N SER A 276 4.21 -5.97 -10.84
CA SER A 276 4.09 -4.65 -11.47
C SER A 276 3.44 -3.59 -10.58
N PHE A 277 2.48 -3.95 -9.72
CA PHE A 277 1.90 -2.97 -8.79
C PHE A 277 2.85 -2.64 -7.65
N THR A 278 3.66 -3.60 -7.19
CA THR A 278 4.70 -3.35 -6.20
C THR A 278 5.78 -2.42 -6.76
N SER A 279 6.22 -2.66 -8.00
CA SER A 279 7.19 -1.80 -8.69
C SER A 279 6.65 -0.37 -8.88
N LEU A 280 5.39 -0.23 -9.34
CA LEU A 280 4.72 1.06 -9.47
C LEU A 280 4.54 1.75 -8.11
N TYR A 281 4.16 1.03 -7.06
CA TYR A 281 4.03 1.60 -5.71
C TYR A 281 5.32 2.27 -5.27
N TYR A 282 6.48 1.60 -5.43
CA TYR A 282 7.77 2.17 -5.05
C TYR A 282 8.22 3.34 -5.94
N THR A 283 7.77 3.41 -7.20
CA THR A 283 8.01 4.61 -8.03
C THR A 283 7.42 5.88 -7.42
N TRP A 284 6.32 5.76 -6.68
CA TRP A 284 5.65 6.90 -6.05
C TRP A 284 6.00 7.06 -4.58
N ALA A 285 6.32 5.95 -3.90
CA ALA A 285 6.53 5.94 -2.46
C ALA A 285 7.98 6.19 -2.04
N GLU A 286 8.98 5.89 -2.89
CA GLU A 286 10.40 6.00 -2.57
C GLU A 286 11.11 7.06 -3.43
N GLU A 287 11.66 8.07 -2.77
CA GLU A 287 12.34 9.20 -3.41
C GLU A 287 13.82 8.87 -3.68
N ASP A 288 14.49 8.08 -2.82
CA ASP A 288 15.88 7.64 -3.00
C ASP A 288 15.98 6.71 -4.24
N PRO A 289 16.73 7.08 -5.29
CA PRO A 289 16.82 6.29 -6.52
C PRO A 289 17.46 4.90 -6.33
N GLU A 290 18.47 4.79 -5.47
CA GLU A 290 19.21 3.54 -5.21
C GLU A 290 18.34 2.59 -4.39
N LEU A 291 17.75 3.07 -3.30
CA LEU A 291 16.83 2.28 -2.49
C LEU A 291 15.57 1.87 -3.28
N ARG A 292 15.05 2.77 -4.12
CA ARG A 292 13.90 2.48 -4.99
C ARG A 292 14.22 1.33 -5.95
N ASP A 293 15.38 1.35 -6.62
CA ASP A 293 15.77 0.28 -7.54
C ASP A 293 15.88 -1.07 -6.81
N LEU A 294 16.49 -1.09 -5.62
CA LEU A 294 16.59 -2.29 -4.78
C LEU A 294 15.20 -2.82 -4.35
N LEU A 295 14.27 -1.94 -3.99
CA LEU A 295 12.89 -2.29 -3.62
C LEU A 295 12.11 -2.84 -4.82
N GLN A 296 12.26 -2.22 -6.00
CA GLN A 296 11.62 -2.65 -7.24
C GLN A 296 12.12 -4.01 -7.73
N GLN A 297 13.41 -4.31 -7.51
CA GLN A 297 14.00 -5.62 -7.80
C GLN A 297 13.64 -6.68 -6.75
N GLY A 298 13.01 -6.29 -5.64
CA GLY A 298 12.66 -7.20 -4.53
C GLY A 298 13.86 -7.70 -3.73
N LEU A 299 15.01 -7.01 -3.84
CA LEU A 299 16.24 -7.34 -3.11
C LEU A 299 16.17 -6.91 -1.65
N VAL A 300 15.35 -5.90 -1.36
CA VAL A 300 15.16 -5.36 -0.01
C VAL A 300 13.69 -5.20 0.32
N LYS A 301 13.41 -5.02 1.60
CA LYS A 301 12.07 -4.68 2.12
C LYS A 301 12.18 -3.39 2.92
N ARG A 302 11.12 -2.59 2.91
CA ARG A 302 11.03 -1.46 3.84
C ARG A 302 11.05 -1.96 5.28
N LEU A 303 11.85 -1.29 6.08
CA LEU A 303 11.89 -1.40 7.52
C LEU A 303 11.22 -0.14 8.08
N ASP A 304 10.47 -0.31 9.15
CA ASP A 304 9.80 0.78 9.87
C ASP A 304 10.32 0.82 11.30
N LEU A 305 11.66 0.85 11.41
CA LEU A 305 12.35 0.91 12.69
C LEU A 305 12.68 2.37 12.98
N GLU A 306 12.15 2.87 14.08
CA GLU A 306 12.33 4.26 14.50
C GLU A 306 12.81 4.29 15.96
N ALA A 307 13.73 5.21 16.24
CA ALA A 307 14.13 5.56 17.60
C ALA A 307 14.27 7.07 17.70
N GLU A 308 13.98 7.63 18.87
CA GLU A 308 14.07 9.06 19.13
C GLU A 308 14.81 9.31 20.45
N SER A 309 15.74 10.27 20.43
CA SER A 309 16.52 10.66 21.59
C SER A 309 16.94 12.12 21.44
N ASN A 310 16.88 12.90 22.53
CA ASN A 310 17.30 14.30 22.56
C ASN A 310 16.75 15.20 21.43
N GLY A 311 15.50 14.95 20.99
CA GLY A 311 14.83 15.73 19.94
C GLY A 311 15.31 15.40 18.53
N VAL A 312 15.94 14.25 18.32
CA VAL A 312 16.30 13.75 16.99
C VAL A 312 15.75 12.34 16.82
N LYS A 313 15.01 12.13 15.74
CA LYS A 313 14.44 10.85 15.34
C LYS A 313 15.28 10.24 14.23
N ILE A 314 15.63 8.97 14.38
CA ILE A 314 16.32 8.17 13.36
C ILE A 314 15.37 7.07 12.90
N LYS A 315 15.20 6.95 11.59
CA LYS A 315 14.43 5.89 10.93
C LYS A 315 15.34 5.05 10.05
N ILE A 316 15.39 3.75 10.31
CA ILE A 316 16.05 2.80 9.40
C ILE A 316 15.05 2.42 8.30
N ARG A 317 15.30 2.89 7.07
CA ARG A 317 14.43 2.72 5.91
C ARG A 317 14.52 1.31 5.32
N SER A 318 15.73 0.77 5.24
CA SER A 318 16.00 -0.59 4.75
C SER A 318 17.44 -1.00 5.01
N ALA A 319 17.76 -2.27 4.78
CA ALA A 319 19.11 -2.80 4.79
C ALA A 319 19.29 -3.91 3.75
N ILE A 320 20.48 -4.02 3.19
CA ILE A 320 20.89 -5.09 2.26
C ILE A 320 22.31 -5.54 2.59
N ALA A 321 22.56 -6.84 2.51
CA ALA A 321 23.90 -7.40 2.61
C ALA A 321 24.24 -8.25 1.40
N ASP A 322 25.51 -8.30 1.06
CA ASP A 322 26.07 -9.23 0.07
C ASP A 322 27.49 -9.67 0.48
N ASP A 323 28.25 -10.26 -0.44
CA ASP A 323 29.63 -10.71 -0.16
C ASP A 323 30.65 -9.58 -0.08
N VAL A 324 30.27 -8.36 -0.47
CA VAL A 324 31.14 -7.17 -0.50
C VAL A 324 30.94 -6.32 0.76
N GLN A 325 29.69 -6.01 1.11
CA GLN A 325 29.36 -5.14 2.23
C GLN A 325 27.92 -5.32 2.71
N THR A 326 27.58 -4.63 3.79
CA THR A 326 26.19 -4.43 4.22
C THR A 326 25.86 -2.94 4.19
N LEU A 327 24.79 -2.56 3.50
CA LEU A 327 24.30 -1.18 3.43
C LEU A 327 23.05 -1.02 4.30
N VAL A 328 23.03 0.03 5.11
CA VAL A 328 21.86 0.46 5.90
C VAL A 328 21.43 1.83 5.41
N PHE A 329 20.19 1.93 4.91
CA PHE A 329 19.57 3.17 4.49
C PHE A 329 18.81 3.78 5.66
N TYR A 330 19.04 5.06 5.93
CA TYR A 330 18.47 5.73 7.09
C TYR A 330 17.99 7.15 6.76
N GLU A 331 17.09 7.65 7.59
CA GLU A 331 16.65 9.04 7.63
C GLU A 331 16.79 9.56 9.05
N ILE A 332 17.27 10.80 9.19
CA ILE A 332 17.37 11.51 10.46
C ILE A 332 16.55 12.79 10.37
N GLU A 333 15.68 13.01 11.34
CA GLU A 333 14.85 14.21 11.50
C GLU A 333 15.20 14.90 12.83
N ASP A 334 15.64 16.16 12.77
CA ASP A 334 15.64 17.06 13.94
C ASP A 334 14.20 17.54 14.17
N THR A 335 13.63 17.17 15.32
CA THR A 335 12.23 17.48 15.65
C THR A 335 12.08 18.82 16.36
N ALA A 336 13.20 19.43 16.78
CA ALA A 336 13.21 20.68 17.56
C ALA A 336 13.76 21.87 16.76
N GLU A 337 14.75 21.65 15.90
CA GLU A 337 15.49 22.69 15.19
C GLU A 337 15.63 22.37 13.68
N ASN A 338 16.13 23.33 12.90
CA ASN A 338 16.38 23.16 11.47
C ASN A 338 17.83 22.72 11.21
N ASN A 339 18.25 21.60 11.83
CA ASN A 339 19.58 21.02 11.62
C ASN A 339 19.48 19.69 10.88
N GLN A 340 20.49 19.40 10.05
CA GLN A 340 20.66 18.09 9.44
C GLN A 340 21.79 17.35 10.16
N TYR A 341 21.63 16.05 10.36
CA TYR A 341 22.64 15.21 10.99
C TYR A 341 22.91 13.95 10.17
N ALA A 342 24.14 13.45 10.21
CA ALA A 342 24.55 12.20 9.60
C ALA A 342 25.10 11.22 10.64
N ILE A 343 24.99 9.93 10.33
CA ILE A 343 25.65 8.86 11.09
C ILE A 343 27.08 8.72 10.58
N VAL A 344 28.06 8.76 11.48
CA VAL A 344 29.46 8.46 11.18
C VAL A 344 29.85 7.16 11.90
N TYR A 345 30.26 6.14 11.14
CA TYR A 345 30.69 4.87 11.72
C TYR A 345 31.96 5.05 12.54
N ASN A 346 32.08 4.35 13.68
CA ASN A 346 33.16 4.48 14.67
C ASN A 346 33.25 5.83 15.41
N GLU A 347 32.49 6.85 14.99
CA GLU A 347 32.34 8.12 15.69
C GLU A 347 30.90 8.25 16.21
N GLY A 348 30.60 7.41 17.21
CA GLY A 348 29.27 7.38 17.83
C GLY A 348 28.29 6.41 17.21
N ALA A 349 28.65 5.63 16.18
CA ALA A 349 27.87 4.49 15.72
C ALA A 349 28.70 3.20 15.67
N SER A 350 28.14 2.10 16.16
CA SER A 350 28.79 0.79 16.19
C SER A 350 27.80 -0.37 16.11
N VAL A 351 28.28 -1.55 15.71
CA VAL A 351 27.51 -2.80 15.72
C VAL A 351 27.92 -3.64 16.92
N GLU A 352 27.02 -3.81 17.89
CA GLU A 352 27.35 -4.49 19.16
C GLU A 352 27.73 -5.96 18.96
N ASN A 353 27.10 -6.63 17.98
CA ASN A 353 27.37 -8.03 17.64
C ASN A 353 28.27 -8.20 16.40
N GLU A 354 29.11 -7.20 16.07
CA GLU A 354 30.01 -7.23 14.89
C GLU A 354 30.79 -8.55 14.80
N TYR A 355 31.43 -8.95 15.90
CA TYR A 355 32.27 -10.16 15.98
C TYR A 355 31.52 -11.47 15.71
N GLU A 356 30.20 -11.50 15.86
CA GLU A 356 29.40 -12.71 15.70
C GLU A 356 28.84 -12.87 14.28
N ILE A 357 28.58 -11.76 13.58
CA ILE A 357 27.82 -11.75 12.33
C ILE A 357 28.58 -11.18 11.14
N MET A 358 29.65 -10.41 11.35
CA MET A 358 30.36 -9.69 10.29
C MET A 358 31.72 -10.29 9.96
N ASN A 359 32.07 -10.26 8.68
CA ASN A 359 33.33 -10.77 8.17
C ASN A 359 34.42 -9.69 8.29
N ARG A 360 35.35 -9.88 9.22
CA ARG A 360 36.48 -8.97 9.44
C ARG A 360 37.65 -9.24 8.50
N GLU A 361 37.66 -10.36 7.80
CA GLU A 361 38.70 -10.69 6.79
C GLU A 361 38.49 -9.93 5.48
N THR A 362 37.25 -9.48 5.18
CA THR A 362 36.95 -8.66 4.00
C THR A 362 37.39 -7.19 4.14
N GLY A 363 37.83 -6.78 5.34
CA GLY A 363 38.75 -5.66 5.62
C GLY A 363 38.32 -4.23 5.30
N HIS A 364 37.33 -4.00 4.44
CA HIS A 364 37.05 -2.67 3.91
C HIS A 364 35.58 -2.27 4.10
N MET A 365 35.37 -1.21 4.87
CA MET A 365 34.12 -0.45 4.88
C MET A 365 34.26 0.74 3.93
N TYR A 366 33.21 1.02 3.18
CA TYR A 366 33.24 2.11 2.20
C TYR A 366 32.69 3.39 2.80
N TYR A 367 33.34 4.51 2.49
CA TYR A 367 32.87 5.81 2.95
C TYR A 367 31.88 6.39 1.94
N TYR A 368 30.70 6.77 2.42
CA TYR A 368 29.70 7.45 1.61
C TYR A 368 29.54 8.88 2.14
N PRO A 369 30.13 9.87 1.47
CA PRO A 369 30.02 11.26 1.91
C PRO A 369 28.54 11.71 1.89
N PRO A 370 28.11 12.52 2.87
CA PRO A 370 26.79 13.14 2.86
C PRO A 370 26.52 13.95 1.59
N ASP A 371 25.46 13.62 0.86
CA ASP A 371 25.02 14.38 -0.33
C ASP A 371 23.91 15.38 0.04
N LEU A 372 24.31 16.61 0.35
CA LEU A 372 23.39 17.72 0.65
C LEU A 372 22.75 18.35 -0.59
N LYS A 373 23.26 18.07 -1.80
CA LYS A 373 22.80 18.66 -3.07
C LYS A 373 21.66 17.87 -3.69
N SER A 374 21.51 16.59 -3.35
CA SER A 374 20.37 15.78 -3.79
C SER A 374 19.03 16.50 -3.54
N ASP A 375 18.10 16.38 -4.49
CA ASP A 375 16.77 17.01 -4.39
C ASP A 375 16.08 16.63 -3.07
N GLN A 376 16.33 15.41 -2.60
CA GLN A 376 15.82 14.86 -1.35
C GLN A 376 16.38 15.58 -0.11
N ASN A 377 17.72 15.66 0.03
CA ASN A 377 18.36 16.29 1.19
C ASN A 377 18.34 17.82 1.14
N ASN A 378 18.02 18.40 -0.02
CA ASN A 378 17.86 19.85 -0.14
C ASN A 378 16.43 20.33 0.20
N LYS A 379 15.42 19.46 0.14
CA LYS A 379 13.99 19.80 0.31
C LYS A 379 13.65 20.29 1.71
N GLU A 380 14.06 19.57 2.74
CA GLU A 380 13.78 19.88 4.14
C GLU A 380 15.09 20.18 4.88
N LYS A 381 15.10 21.25 5.69
CA LYS A 381 16.31 21.72 6.38
C LYS A 381 16.59 20.97 7.69
N ASN A 382 15.65 20.16 8.16
CA ASN A 382 15.74 19.39 9.38
C ASN A 382 15.80 17.87 9.12
N VAL A 383 15.75 17.43 7.86
CA VAL A 383 15.75 16.01 7.49
C VAL A 383 16.96 15.70 6.62
N PHE A 384 17.65 14.61 6.93
CA PHE A 384 18.75 14.07 6.13
C PHE A 384 18.57 12.58 5.89
N GLN A 385 18.70 12.16 4.64
CA GLN A 385 18.72 10.77 4.23
C GLN A 385 20.13 10.38 3.83
N GLY A 386 20.57 9.25 4.36
CA GLY A 386 21.92 8.76 4.17
C GLY A 386 22.00 7.25 4.12
N LYS A 387 23.21 6.77 3.82
CA LYS A 387 23.55 5.35 3.82
C LYS A 387 24.80 5.10 4.62
N LEU A 388 24.79 3.98 5.34
CA LEU A 388 25.89 3.52 6.18
C LEU A 388 26.44 2.22 5.59
N SER A 389 27.74 2.19 5.29
CA SER A 389 28.46 0.95 4.95
C SER A 389 28.89 0.25 6.22
N LEU A 390 28.59 -1.04 6.29
CA LEU A 390 29.06 -1.98 7.30
C LEU A 390 29.76 -3.15 6.59
N LEU A 391 30.48 -3.97 7.35
CA LEU A 391 31.15 -5.15 6.84
C LEU A 391 30.16 -6.19 6.26
N ALA A 392 30.63 -7.01 5.34
CA ALA A 392 29.87 -8.13 4.79
C ALA A 392 29.47 -9.13 5.88
N LEU A 393 28.35 -9.83 5.71
CA LEU A 393 27.92 -10.85 6.67
C LEU A 393 28.66 -12.18 6.48
N THR A 394 28.89 -12.88 7.59
CA THR A 394 29.44 -14.25 7.60
C THR A 394 28.38 -15.32 7.32
N LYS A 395 27.10 -15.01 7.60
CA LYS A 395 25.95 -15.94 7.47
C LYS A 395 24.92 -15.37 6.50
N ASP A 396 24.08 -16.25 5.96
CA ASP A 396 23.03 -15.89 4.99
C ASP A 396 21.95 -14.98 5.59
N ASN A 397 21.68 -15.08 6.90
CA ASN A 397 20.73 -14.24 7.60
C ASN A 397 21.31 -13.82 8.95
N GLY A 398 20.99 -12.60 9.38
CA GLY A 398 21.40 -12.08 10.67
C GLY A 398 20.56 -10.89 11.11
N THR A 399 20.76 -10.50 12.37
CA THR A 399 20.20 -9.27 12.94
C THR A 399 21.37 -8.40 13.37
N ILE A 400 21.49 -7.22 12.77
CA ILE A 400 22.49 -6.22 13.14
C ILE A 400 21.97 -5.46 14.35
N LYS A 401 22.75 -5.46 15.44
CA LYS A 401 22.47 -4.64 16.63
C LYS A 401 23.23 -3.33 16.49
N LEU A 402 22.60 -2.34 15.87
CA LEU A 402 23.20 -1.03 15.62
C LEU A 402 22.94 -0.11 16.81
N LYS A 403 24.02 0.38 17.42
CA LYS A 403 24.00 1.35 18.51
C LYS A 403 24.56 2.67 18.02
N ILE A 404 23.81 3.75 18.26
CA ILE A 404 24.20 5.11 17.93
C ILE A 404 24.13 5.95 19.19
N THR A 405 25.19 6.68 19.49
CA THR A 405 25.34 7.56 20.65
C THR A 405 25.67 9.00 20.27
N GLN A 406 26.19 9.22 19.06
CA GLN A 406 26.51 10.55 18.55
C GLN A 406 26.19 10.65 17.06
N LEU A 407 25.80 11.85 16.63
CA LEU A 407 25.53 12.21 15.25
C LEU A 407 26.32 13.46 14.88
N LEU A 408 26.88 13.49 13.68
CA LEU A 408 27.58 14.66 13.16
C LEU A 408 26.55 15.66 12.61
N LYS A 409 26.62 16.91 13.05
CA LYS A 409 25.80 18.00 12.49
C LYS A 409 26.38 18.42 11.14
N LEU A 410 25.53 18.44 10.13
CA LEU A 410 25.88 18.87 8.77
C LEU A 410 25.68 20.38 8.67
N VAL A 411 26.77 21.11 8.45
CA VAL A 411 26.74 22.57 8.26
C VAL A 411 26.65 22.87 6.76
N ARG A 412 25.66 23.66 6.35
CA ARG A 412 25.59 24.21 4.99
C ARG A 412 26.40 25.50 4.94
N ASP A 413 27.64 25.46 4.44
CA ASP A 413 28.38 26.69 4.15
C ASP A 413 27.93 27.24 2.77
N PRO A 414 27.37 28.46 2.69
CA PRO A 414 26.95 29.05 1.42
C PRO A 414 28.11 29.52 0.52
N SER A 415 29.33 29.67 1.06
CA SER A 415 30.55 30.06 0.35
C SER A 415 31.42 28.87 -0.09
N ASP A 416 31.30 27.74 0.60
CA ASP A 416 31.89 26.46 0.19
C ASP A 416 30.95 25.30 0.54
N PRO A 417 29.95 25.00 -0.32
CA PRO A 417 28.87 24.05 -0.03
C PRO A 417 29.31 22.62 0.27
N ASN A 418 30.58 22.29 0.02
CA ASN A 418 31.17 20.96 0.17
C ASN A 418 32.47 20.98 0.99
N SER A 419 32.81 22.07 1.68
CA SER A 419 33.91 22.08 2.65
C SER A 419 33.57 21.14 3.81
N PHE A 420 33.93 19.88 3.67
CA PHE A 420 34.28 19.07 4.82
C PHE A 420 35.61 19.61 5.34
N GLY A 421 35.56 20.72 6.07
CA GLY A 421 36.64 21.11 6.97
C GLY A 421 36.71 20.09 8.09
N VAL A 422 37.39 18.95 7.85
CA VAL A 422 37.45 17.79 8.75
C VAL A 422 38.09 18.11 10.11
N TYR A 423 38.53 19.34 10.42
CA TYR A 423 39.24 19.56 11.68
C TYR A 423 38.90 20.80 12.48
N GLU A 424 38.21 21.82 11.96
CA GLU A 424 38.16 23.10 12.69
C GLU A 424 36.88 23.40 13.48
N ASN A 425 35.71 22.78 13.24
CA ASN A 425 34.51 22.97 14.09
C ASN A 425 33.44 21.87 13.90
N MET A 426 33.72 20.61 14.26
CA MET A 426 32.69 19.57 14.23
C MET A 426 31.70 19.71 15.40
N GLU A 427 30.44 19.99 15.08
CA GLU A 427 29.35 19.97 16.06
C GLU A 427 28.67 18.60 16.08
N TYR A 428 28.41 18.07 17.28
CA TYR A 428 27.79 16.76 17.46
C TYR A 428 26.51 16.86 18.28
N LYS A 429 25.55 16.01 17.95
CA LYS A 429 24.38 15.72 18.79
C LYS A 429 24.59 14.39 19.48
N THR A 430 24.56 14.39 20.81
CA THR A 430 24.61 13.15 21.60
C THR A 430 23.21 12.64 21.89
N GLY A 431 23.07 11.33 22.04
CA GLY A 431 21.82 10.66 22.39
C GLY A 431 22.04 9.16 22.52
N GLU A 432 20.96 8.40 22.48
CA GLU A 432 21.03 6.93 22.45
C GLU A 432 19.92 6.38 21.56
N TRP A 433 20.30 5.79 20.44
CA TRP A 433 19.41 5.13 19.49
C TRP A 433 19.92 3.72 19.22
N ASN A 434 19.07 2.72 19.47
CA ASN A 434 19.43 1.32 19.34
C ASN A 434 18.45 0.64 18.37
N PHE A 435 18.97 -0.15 17.44
CA PHE A 435 18.18 -0.84 16.42
C PHE A 435 18.56 -2.31 16.31
N GLU A 436 17.55 -3.15 16.13
CA GLU A 436 17.72 -4.54 15.70
C GLU A 436 17.27 -4.67 14.24
N ILE A 437 18.23 -4.68 13.32
CA ILE A 437 17.98 -4.60 11.88
C ILE A 437 18.09 -6.00 11.28
N PRO A 438 16.97 -6.65 10.90
CA PRO A 438 17.03 -7.93 10.21
C PRO A 438 17.57 -7.73 8.79
N VAL A 439 18.51 -8.57 8.38
CA VAL A 439 19.13 -8.50 7.06
C VAL A 439 19.41 -9.89 6.50
N THR A 440 19.21 -10.02 5.19
CA THR A 440 19.51 -11.23 4.43
C THR A 440 20.65 -10.93 3.46
N LYS A 441 21.65 -11.82 3.42
CA LYS A 441 22.78 -11.76 2.53
C LYS A 441 22.39 -12.31 1.16
N TRP A 442 22.64 -11.52 0.12
CA TRP A 442 22.43 -11.91 -1.27
C TRP A 442 23.73 -12.39 -1.92
N PRO A 443 23.67 -13.40 -2.79
CA PRO A 443 24.86 -13.93 -3.43
C PRO A 443 25.38 -12.98 -4.51
N SER A 444 26.70 -12.84 -4.56
CA SER A 444 27.43 -12.11 -5.61
C SER A 444 27.82 -13.07 -6.74
N LYS A 445 28.03 -12.52 -7.94
CA LYS A 445 28.60 -13.27 -9.06
C LYS A 445 30.04 -12.86 -9.28
N GLU A 446 30.93 -13.83 -9.30
CA GLU A 446 32.34 -13.60 -9.57
C GLU A 446 32.71 -14.12 -10.96
N TYR A 447 33.53 -13.34 -11.66
CA TYR A 447 34.08 -13.70 -12.94
C TYR A 447 35.60 -13.59 -12.85
N ALA A 448 36.30 -14.71 -13.04
CA ALA A 448 37.74 -14.71 -13.17
C ALA A 448 38.15 -14.04 -14.47
N LEU A 449 39.12 -13.13 -14.38
CA LEU A 449 39.73 -12.43 -15.50
C LEU A 449 41.18 -12.92 -15.64
N ASP A 450 41.69 -12.94 -16.87
CA ASP A 450 43.06 -13.41 -17.17
C ASP A 450 43.65 -12.67 -18.38
N GLU A 451 43.13 -11.48 -18.66
CA GLU A 451 43.68 -10.61 -19.71
C GLU A 451 44.69 -9.64 -19.10
N THR A 452 45.70 -9.30 -19.89
CA THR A 452 46.76 -8.37 -19.55
C THR A 452 46.77 -7.22 -20.54
N THR A 453 46.98 -6.01 -20.04
CA THR A 453 47.24 -4.81 -20.82
C THR A 453 48.55 -4.17 -20.34
N GLU A 454 49.02 -3.15 -21.04
CA GLU A 454 50.12 -2.32 -20.58
C GLU A 454 49.63 -0.89 -20.35
N ILE A 455 50.06 -0.30 -19.25
CA ILE A 455 49.88 1.12 -18.96
C ILE A 455 51.27 1.70 -18.82
N GLU A 456 51.62 2.66 -19.68
CA GLU A 456 52.92 3.33 -19.61
C GLU A 456 54.12 2.35 -19.70
N GLY A 457 53.95 1.24 -20.41
CA GLY A 457 54.93 0.15 -20.57
C GLY A 457 55.00 -0.83 -19.39
N ILE A 458 54.09 -0.70 -18.42
CA ILE A 458 54.02 -1.52 -17.21
C ILE A 458 52.84 -2.51 -17.34
N PRO A 459 53.07 -3.83 -17.18
CA PRO A 459 52.00 -4.82 -17.29
C PRO A 459 50.93 -4.67 -16.19
N VAL A 460 49.68 -4.69 -16.60
CA VAL A 460 48.49 -4.69 -15.74
C VAL A 460 47.64 -5.92 -16.06
N ARG A 461 47.42 -6.78 -15.08
CA ARG A 461 46.62 -7.99 -15.20
C ARG A 461 45.27 -7.79 -14.54
N PHE A 462 44.18 -8.11 -15.23
CA PHE A 462 42.86 -8.13 -14.62
C PHE A 462 42.64 -9.46 -13.93
N ASN A 463 42.26 -9.46 -12.65
CA ASN A 463 42.15 -10.68 -11.85
C ASN A 463 40.70 -11.15 -11.71
N LYS A 464 39.82 -10.24 -11.33
CA LYS A 464 38.45 -10.61 -10.96
C LYS A 464 37.47 -9.45 -11.12
N LEU A 465 36.28 -9.76 -11.61
CA LEU A 465 35.10 -8.91 -11.53
C LEU A 465 34.08 -9.54 -10.58
N THR A 466 33.69 -8.83 -9.54
CA THR A 466 32.60 -9.24 -8.64
C THR A 466 31.41 -8.31 -8.86
N ILE A 467 30.26 -8.88 -9.25
CA ILE A 467 28.99 -8.16 -9.40
C ILE A 467 28.08 -8.57 -8.23
N ALA A 468 27.87 -7.65 -7.29
CA ALA A 468 27.04 -7.84 -6.11
C ALA A 468 25.88 -6.83 -6.10
N PRO A 469 24.79 -7.09 -5.34
CA PRO A 469 23.66 -6.17 -5.22
C PRO A 469 24.04 -4.75 -4.80
N THR A 470 25.02 -4.58 -3.92
CA THR A 470 25.44 -3.26 -3.40
C THR A 470 26.53 -2.58 -4.21
N ALA A 471 27.31 -3.33 -4.99
CA ALA A 471 28.47 -2.80 -5.70
C ALA A 471 28.98 -3.74 -6.80
N THR A 472 29.69 -3.17 -7.77
CA THR A 472 30.53 -3.92 -8.71
C THR A 472 31.99 -3.63 -8.43
N ILE A 473 32.80 -4.66 -8.19
CA ILE A 473 34.23 -4.51 -7.84
C ILE A 473 35.09 -5.10 -8.96
N LEU A 474 36.03 -4.30 -9.48
CA LEU A 474 37.07 -4.74 -10.40
C LEU A 474 38.40 -4.84 -9.65
N LYS A 475 39.01 -6.03 -9.64
CA LYS A 475 40.34 -6.26 -9.08
C LYS A 475 41.36 -6.48 -10.18
N TYR A 476 42.48 -5.77 -10.12
CA TYR A 476 43.58 -5.86 -11.07
C TYR A 476 44.93 -5.71 -10.35
N ALA A 477 45.95 -6.29 -10.94
CA ALA A 477 47.31 -6.32 -10.43
C ALA A 477 48.24 -5.54 -11.36
N VAL A 478 49.15 -4.76 -10.80
CA VAL A 478 50.21 -4.08 -11.56
C VAL A 478 51.54 -4.72 -11.21
N ASN A 479 52.29 -5.16 -12.23
CA ASN A 479 53.62 -5.71 -12.04
C ASN A 479 54.66 -4.60 -12.11
N ASN A 480 55.30 -4.30 -10.97
CA ASN A 480 56.29 -3.24 -10.80
C ASN A 480 57.75 -3.76 -10.82
N GLU A 481 58.03 -4.91 -11.44
CA GLU A 481 59.40 -5.47 -11.52
C GLU A 481 60.40 -4.61 -12.31
N GLN A 482 59.94 -3.59 -13.04
CA GLN A 482 60.84 -2.70 -13.78
C GLN A 482 61.57 -1.72 -12.84
N PRO A 483 62.92 -1.68 -12.86
CA PRO A 483 63.69 -0.89 -11.89
C PRO A 483 63.69 0.62 -12.16
N VAL A 484 63.26 1.08 -13.34
CA VAL A 484 63.34 2.51 -13.71
C VAL A 484 62.02 3.25 -13.49
N LYS A 485 60.91 2.52 -13.45
CA LYS A 485 59.56 3.09 -13.49
C LYS A 485 58.58 2.15 -12.83
N ARG A 486 57.77 2.68 -11.91
CA ARG A 486 56.74 1.94 -11.19
C ARG A 486 55.43 2.71 -11.12
N VAL A 487 54.33 2.00 -11.02
CA VAL A 487 53.00 2.55 -10.73
C VAL A 487 52.78 2.52 -9.22
N GLU A 488 52.68 3.69 -8.59
CA GLU A 488 52.28 3.80 -7.18
C GLU A 488 50.77 3.64 -7.01
N PHE A 489 50.01 4.20 -7.95
CA PHE A 489 48.55 4.20 -7.89
C PHE A 489 47.97 4.16 -9.30
N LEU A 490 46.96 3.33 -9.52
CA LEU A 490 46.23 3.24 -10.78
C LEU A 490 44.74 3.14 -10.48
N THR A 491 43.93 3.99 -11.12
CA THR A 491 42.47 4.00 -10.95
C THR A 491 41.75 3.70 -12.26
N ALA A 492 40.81 2.76 -12.23
CA ALA A 492 39.82 2.63 -13.29
C ALA A 492 38.73 3.69 -13.13
N ASN A 493 38.52 4.55 -14.13
CA ASN A 493 37.51 5.62 -14.06
C ASN A 493 36.12 5.15 -14.45
N ASN A 494 36.02 4.31 -15.50
CA ASN A 494 34.74 3.83 -15.99
C ASN A 494 34.77 2.34 -16.27
N LEU A 495 33.63 1.70 -16.06
CA LEU A 495 33.35 0.32 -16.42
C LEU A 495 32.10 0.28 -17.30
N GLU A 496 32.17 -0.45 -18.41
CA GLU A 496 31.03 -0.68 -19.30
C GLU A 496 30.72 -2.16 -19.41
N ILE A 497 29.46 -2.52 -19.15
CA ILE A 497 28.93 -3.88 -19.26
C ILE A 497 27.62 -3.82 -20.05
N ASN A 498 27.48 -4.60 -21.12
CA ASN A 498 26.24 -4.66 -21.92
C ASN A 498 25.69 -3.26 -22.32
N ASN A 499 26.59 -2.35 -22.72
CA ASN A 499 26.32 -0.93 -23.03
C ASN A 499 25.87 -0.05 -21.84
N LYS A 500 25.91 -0.55 -20.61
CA LYS A 500 25.76 0.27 -19.39
C LYS A 500 27.12 0.73 -18.92
N LYS A 501 27.43 2.01 -19.11
CA LYS A 501 28.65 2.65 -18.62
C LYS A 501 28.40 3.26 -17.24
N VAL A 502 29.22 2.89 -16.26
CA VAL A 502 29.20 3.43 -14.90
C VAL A 502 30.56 4.02 -14.54
N LYS A 503 30.54 5.12 -13.78
CA LYS A 503 31.74 5.78 -13.26
C LYS A 503 32.11 5.17 -11.91
N ALA A 504 33.40 5.08 -11.62
CA ALA A 504 33.88 4.63 -10.31
C ALA A 504 33.41 5.58 -9.20
N THR A 505 33.14 5.03 -8.03
CA THR A 505 32.82 5.82 -6.83
C THR A 505 34.10 6.49 -6.33
N ILE A 506 34.05 7.81 -6.08
CA ILE A 506 35.20 8.60 -5.61
C ILE A 506 35.64 8.08 -4.24
N TYR A 507 36.95 8.10 -3.95
CA TYR A 507 37.57 7.68 -2.67
C TYR A 507 37.53 6.17 -2.33
N ASP A 508 36.86 5.34 -3.14
CA ASP A 508 36.71 3.89 -2.90
C ASP A 508 37.67 3.00 -3.72
N SER A 509 38.66 3.60 -4.41
CA SER A 509 39.75 2.82 -5.03
C SER A 509 40.81 2.53 -3.98
N SER A 510 40.89 1.27 -3.54
CA SER A 510 41.76 0.88 -2.43
C SER A 510 42.91 0.00 -2.89
N PHE A 511 44.06 0.22 -2.26
CA PHE A 511 45.24 -0.63 -2.34
C PHE A 511 45.04 -1.81 -1.38
N THR A 512 45.17 -3.05 -1.85
CA THR A 512 44.79 -4.22 -1.04
C THR A 512 45.96 -5.09 -0.58
N ASP A 513 47.12 -5.08 -1.25
CA ASP A 513 48.22 -5.97 -0.83
C ASP A 513 49.60 -5.56 -1.37
N PHE A 514 50.65 -5.77 -0.56
CA PHE A 514 52.07 -5.59 -0.93
C PHE A 514 52.71 -6.96 -1.14
N ASN A 515 52.93 -7.33 -2.40
CA ASN A 515 54.07 -8.16 -2.76
C ASN A 515 55.12 -7.23 -3.41
N MET A 516 56.42 -7.40 -3.14
CA MET A 516 57.45 -6.45 -3.60
C MET A 516 57.43 -6.21 -5.13
N ASN A 517 56.89 -7.16 -5.89
CA ASN A 517 56.85 -7.15 -7.35
C ASN A 517 55.45 -6.92 -7.95
N GLU A 518 54.37 -7.20 -7.22
CA GLU A 518 53.00 -7.12 -7.75
C GLU A 518 52.09 -6.38 -6.75
N SER A 519 51.50 -5.27 -7.20
CA SER A 519 50.60 -4.43 -6.42
C SER A 519 49.15 -4.68 -6.82
N MET A 520 48.32 -5.07 -5.85
CA MET A 520 46.90 -5.37 -6.07
C MET A 520 46.04 -4.13 -5.80
N PHE A 521 45.25 -3.75 -6.81
CA PHE A 521 44.29 -2.65 -6.75
C PHE A 521 42.87 -3.17 -6.91
N GLN A 522 41.93 -2.49 -6.27
CA GLN A 522 40.51 -2.68 -6.54
C GLN A 522 39.81 -1.33 -6.75
N THR A 523 38.88 -1.32 -7.69
CA THR A 523 38.00 -0.16 -7.93
C THR A 523 36.55 -0.60 -7.77
N LYS A 524 35.79 0.23 -7.05
CA LYS A 524 34.35 0.06 -6.86
C LYS A 524 33.55 0.93 -7.83
N PHE A 525 32.51 0.32 -8.36
CA PHE A 525 31.52 0.93 -9.23
C PHE A 525 30.11 0.72 -8.66
N PRO A 526 29.13 1.55 -9.07
CA PRO A 526 27.72 1.26 -8.84
C PRO A 526 27.35 -0.19 -9.21
N SER A 527 26.36 -0.72 -8.50
CA SER A 527 25.88 -2.07 -8.73
C SER A 527 25.39 -2.27 -10.18
N LEU A 528 25.87 -3.33 -10.81
CA LEU A 528 25.40 -3.83 -12.10
C LEU A 528 24.73 -5.20 -11.91
N TYR A 529 24.11 -5.41 -10.75
CA TYR A 529 23.48 -6.67 -10.41
C TYR A 529 22.42 -7.09 -11.44
N GLY A 530 22.30 -8.40 -11.66
CA GLY A 530 21.47 -8.97 -12.71
C GLY A 530 22.14 -9.05 -14.09
N GLU A 531 23.14 -8.20 -14.39
CA GLU A 531 23.88 -8.27 -15.64
C GLU A 531 24.66 -9.60 -15.77
N LYS A 532 24.78 -10.06 -17.02
CA LYS A 532 25.53 -11.26 -17.41
C LYS A 532 26.51 -10.86 -18.50
N PRO A 533 27.67 -10.28 -18.15
CA PRO A 533 28.61 -9.80 -19.13
C PRO A 533 29.22 -10.98 -19.90
N LYS A 534 29.44 -10.77 -21.20
CA LYS A 534 30.34 -11.61 -22.02
C LYS A 534 31.64 -10.87 -22.33
N GLU A 535 31.57 -9.55 -22.32
CA GLU A 535 32.67 -8.61 -22.48
C GLU A 535 32.46 -7.48 -21.46
N ILE A 536 33.55 -6.94 -20.93
CA ILE A 536 33.57 -5.66 -20.22
C ILE A 536 34.51 -4.70 -20.93
N LYS A 537 34.27 -3.40 -20.78
CA LYS A 537 35.22 -2.36 -21.18
C LYS A 537 35.64 -1.57 -19.97
N VAL A 538 36.94 -1.41 -19.77
CA VAL A 538 37.53 -0.66 -18.66
C VAL A 538 38.25 0.54 -19.23
N GLN A 539 37.94 1.73 -18.71
CA GLN A 539 38.65 2.95 -19.02
C GLN A 539 39.44 3.37 -17.79
N PHE A 540 40.76 3.37 -17.88
CA PHE A 540 41.61 3.92 -16.81
C PHE A 540 41.50 5.44 -16.77
N GLY A 541 41.69 6.02 -15.59
CA GLY A 541 41.61 7.46 -15.39
C GLY A 541 42.98 8.10 -15.36
N PHE A 542 43.73 7.77 -14.32
CA PHE A 542 45.09 8.25 -14.15
C PHE A 542 45.94 7.20 -13.44
N ALA A 543 47.25 7.34 -13.60
CA ALA A 543 48.24 6.64 -12.81
C ALA A 543 49.23 7.64 -12.20
N ARG A 544 49.54 7.43 -10.94
CA ARG A 544 50.69 8.04 -10.28
C ARG A 544 51.89 7.12 -10.46
N LEU A 545 52.93 7.66 -11.06
CA LEU A 545 54.15 6.96 -11.43
C LEU A 545 55.31 7.48 -10.60
N THR A 546 56.21 6.60 -10.22
CA THR A 546 57.55 6.98 -9.75
C THR A 546 58.56 6.56 -10.78
N PHE A 547 59.49 7.46 -11.07
CA PHE A 547 60.66 7.19 -11.88
C PHE A 547 61.88 7.15 -10.98
N GLU A 548 62.68 6.10 -11.10
CA GLU A 548 63.95 5.96 -10.38
C GLU A 548 65.08 6.46 -11.28
N HIS A 549 65.71 7.56 -10.87
CA HIS A 549 66.81 8.18 -11.59
C HIS A 549 67.68 8.96 -10.61
N GLN A 550 68.86 8.42 -10.34
CA GLN A 550 69.79 8.99 -9.36
C GLN A 550 70.64 10.12 -9.94
N GLN A 551 70.66 11.25 -9.25
CA GLN A 551 71.56 12.37 -9.54
C GLN A 551 72.04 13.01 -8.23
N ALA A 552 73.37 13.12 -8.09
CA ALA A 552 73.99 13.78 -6.95
C ALA A 552 74.32 15.22 -7.30
N ILE A 553 73.85 16.16 -6.50
CA ILE A 553 74.18 17.59 -6.58
C ILE A 553 75.02 17.94 -5.34
N GLU A 554 76.19 18.51 -5.54
CA GLU A 554 77.04 18.95 -4.42
C GLU A 554 76.40 20.17 -3.73
N LEU A 555 76.43 20.19 -2.41
CA LEU A 555 75.98 21.28 -1.55
C LEU A 555 77.20 21.86 -0.85
N ASP A 556 77.53 23.11 -1.12
CA ASP A 556 78.60 23.83 -0.44
C ASP A 556 78.03 25.03 0.31
N PRO A 557 78.03 25.01 1.66
CA PRO A 557 77.59 26.16 2.47
C PRO A 557 78.38 27.45 2.21
N SER A 558 79.57 27.37 1.60
CA SER A 558 80.43 28.51 1.29
C SER A 558 80.14 29.14 -0.08
N SER A 559 79.31 28.50 -0.90
CA SER A 559 79.00 28.93 -2.25
C SER A 559 78.00 30.09 -2.29
N LYS A 560 77.91 30.78 -3.44
CA LYS A 560 77.01 31.93 -3.64
C LYS A 560 75.70 31.47 -4.29
N TYR A 561 74.67 31.29 -3.48
CA TYR A 561 73.32 30.94 -3.93
C TYR A 561 72.55 32.19 -4.43
N PRO A 562 71.59 32.04 -5.38
CA PRO A 562 71.08 30.78 -5.92
C PRO A 562 72.01 30.10 -6.93
N GLU A 563 72.08 28.77 -6.87
CA GLU A 563 72.74 27.92 -7.86
C GLU A 563 71.72 27.03 -8.57
N THR A 564 71.90 26.76 -9.86
CA THR A 564 70.93 25.98 -10.65
C THR A 564 71.54 24.70 -11.22
N PHE A 565 70.71 23.68 -11.38
CA PHE A 565 71.06 22.42 -12.03
C PHE A 565 69.91 21.90 -12.87
N GLU A 566 70.24 21.10 -13.89
CA GLU A 566 69.26 20.45 -14.76
C GLU A 566 68.90 19.05 -14.23
N TYR A 567 67.60 18.77 -14.14
CA TYR A 567 67.09 17.44 -13.80
C TYR A 567 65.75 17.19 -14.49
N ALA A 568 65.61 16.01 -15.14
CA ALA A 568 64.38 15.59 -15.84
C ALA A 568 63.80 16.65 -16.82
N GLY A 569 64.66 17.43 -17.46
CA GLY A 569 64.26 18.48 -18.42
C GLY A 569 63.76 19.77 -17.78
N SER A 570 64.03 19.99 -16.49
CA SER A 570 63.72 21.22 -15.77
C SER A 570 64.96 21.79 -15.09
N THR A 571 65.05 23.12 -15.07
CA THR A 571 66.06 23.86 -14.31
C THR A 571 65.57 24.06 -12.88
N ILE A 572 66.30 23.51 -11.91
CA ILE A 572 65.98 23.56 -10.49
C ILE A 572 66.99 24.49 -9.81
N SER A 573 66.53 25.30 -8.86
CA SER A 573 67.37 26.22 -8.09
C SER A 573 67.55 25.72 -6.65
N ILE A 574 68.78 25.79 -6.16
CA ILE A 574 69.10 25.77 -4.74
C ILE A 574 69.25 27.24 -4.36
N ASP A 575 68.25 27.78 -3.67
CA ASP A 575 68.21 29.22 -3.36
C ASP A 575 69.03 29.58 -2.14
N LYS A 576 69.21 28.62 -1.23
CA LYS A 576 69.88 28.84 0.04
C LYS A 576 70.40 27.54 0.62
N VAL A 577 71.62 27.58 1.15
CA VAL A 577 72.18 26.60 2.09
C VAL A 577 72.84 27.38 3.22
N GLU A 578 72.22 27.38 4.40
CA GLU A 578 72.72 28.09 5.58
C GLU A 578 72.92 27.14 6.74
N VAL A 579 74.13 27.12 7.29
CA VAL A 579 74.55 26.25 8.39
C VAL A 579 74.54 27.05 9.70
N GLY A 580 73.68 26.67 10.65
CA GLY A 580 73.52 27.34 11.94
C GLY A 580 73.23 26.37 13.10
N GLU A 581 72.38 26.76 14.06
CA GLU A 581 71.85 25.81 15.08
C GLU A 581 71.03 24.68 14.41
N SER A 582 70.39 25.00 13.29
CA SER A 582 69.84 24.05 12.33
C SER A 582 70.33 24.44 10.94
N THR A 583 70.38 23.47 10.04
CA THR A 583 70.80 23.71 8.66
C THR A 583 69.58 23.88 7.79
N ASN A 584 69.46 25.04 7.15
CA ASN A 584 68.34 25.38 6.30
C ASN A 584 68.75 25.31 4.82
N ILE A 585 68.03 24.52 4.05
CA ILE A 585 68.20 24.36 2.61
C ILE A 585 66.90 24.75 1.92
N VAL A 586 66.96 25.61 0.93
CA VAL A 586 65.78 26.01 0.14
C VAL A 586 66.00 25.59 -1.30
N ILE A 587 65.07 24.78 -1.81
CA ILE A 587 65.04 24.33 -3.21
C ILE A 587 63.79 24.92 -3.85
N SER A 588 63.93 25.53 -5.03
CA SER A 588 62.78 26.02 -5.79
C SER A 588 62.79 25.55 -7.24
N ASN A 589 61.59 25.43 -7.77
CA ASN A 589 61.31 25.19 -9.17
C ASN A 589 59.92 25.75 -9.50
N HIS A 590 59.91 27.01 -9.94
CA HIS A 590 58.68 27.76 -10.23
C HIS A 590 58.12 27.51 -11.63
N ASP A 591 58.91 26.98 -12.57
CA ASP A 591 58.41 26.65 -13.91
C ASP A 591 57.75 25.27 -13.89
N ILE A 592 56.43 25.26 -14.10
CA ILE A 592 55.60 24.05 -14.05
C ILE A 592 55.03 23.65 -15.41
N GLU A 593 55.12 24.50 -16.45
CA GLU A 593 54.39 24.25 -17.71
C GLU A 593 54.98 23.09 -18.52
N ASN A 594 56.30 22.91 -18.48
CA ASN A 594 56.99 21.82 -19.18
C ASN A 594 57.68 20.85 -18.20
N ARG A 595 57.35 20.95 -16.92
CA ARG A 595 57.97 20.14 -15.87
C ARG A 595 57.49 18.70 -15.96
N ALA A 596 58.42 17.76 -15.98
CA ALA A 596 58.11 16.34 -16.10
C ALA A 596 57.58 15.68 -14.82
N PHE A 597 57.55 16.42 -13.70
CA PHE A 597 57.31 15.89 -12.37
C PHE A 597 56.58 16.87 -11.45
N GLU A 598 55.80 16.30 -10.55
CA GLU A 598 55.05 17.00 -9.49
C GLU A 598 55.89 17.12 -8.21
N SER A 599 56.64 16.07 -7.89
CA SER A 599 57.53 16.02 -6.72
C SER A 599 58.82 15.25 -7.00
N LEU A 600 59.87 15.60 -6.27
CA LEU A 600 61.15 14.89 -6.28
C LEU A 600 61.22 13.94 -5.09
N ASN A 601 61.87 12.80 -5.30
CA ASN A 601 62.30 11.91 -4.24
C ASN A 601 63.80 12.13 -4.05
N TYR A 602 64.22 12.65 -2.90
CA TYR A 602 65.62 12.94 -2.63
C TYR A 602 65.98 12.74 -1.16
N ASP A 603 67.27 12.54 -0.91
CA ASP A 603 67.90 12.52 0.41
C ASP A 603 68.99 13.59 0.49
N ILE A 604 69.37 13.99 1.70
CA ILE A 604 70.51 14.89 1.92
C ILE A 604 71.61 14.13 2.65
N VAL A 605 72.78 14.04 2.03
CA VAL A 605 73.96 13.36 2.60
C VAL A 605 74.84 14.39 3.30
N SER A 606 75.18 14.14 4.57
CA SER A 606 76.02 15.00 5.41
C SER A 606 77.48 14.50 5.46
N GLU A 607 78.39 15.36 5.94
CA GLU A 607 79.85 15.12 5.95
C GLU A 607 80.31 13.89 6.75
N ALA A 608 79.54 13.42 7.72
CA ALA A 608 80.09 12.57 8.79
C ALA A 608 79.56 11.12 8.83
N GLU A 609 78.79 10.65 7.84
CA GLU A 609 77.92 9.44 7.99
C GLU A 609 77.04 9.47 9.26
N LYS A 610 76.95 10.63 9.91
CA LYS A 610 76.10 10.89 11.07
C LYS A 610 74.73 11.25 10.53
N GLU A 611 73.76 10.37 10.79
CA GLU A 611 72.35 10.60 10.52
C GLU A 611 71.92 11.93 11.18
N TYR A 612 71.36 12.84 10.38
CA TYR A 612 70.49 13.88 10.94
C TYR A 612 69.27 13.19 11.53
N SER A 613 68.75 13.71 12.63
CA SER A 613 67.72 13.00 13.39
C SER A 613 66.30 13.45 13.10
N SER A 614 66.17 14.69 12.63
CA SER A 614 64.93 15.19 12.08
C SER A 614 65.20 16.06 10.86
N MET A 615 64.32 15.90 9.88
CA MET A 615 64.19 16.75 8.70
C MET A 615 62.79 17.35 8.75
N GLU A 616 62.70 18.64 9.04
CA GLU A 616 61.45 19.40 8.93
C GLU A 616 61.36 19.96 7.51
N MET A 617 60.20 19.83 6.88
CA MET A 617 59.98 20.28 5.50
C MET A 617 58.72 21.14 5.42
N ASN A 618 58.88 22.40 5.04
CA ASN A 618 57.79 23.26 4.63
C ASN A 618 57.81 23.35 3.11
N SER A 619 56.65 23.49 2.46
CA SER A 619 56.61 23.54 1.01
C SER A 619 55.51 24.45 0.50
N GLU A 620 55.84 25.21 -0.54
CA GLU A 620 54.86 25.91 -1.38
C GLU A 620 54.50 25.01 -2.55
N TRP A 621 53.24 25.05 -2.97
CA TRP A 621 52.74 24.25 -4.06
C TRP A 621 51.70 25.01 -4.89
N VAL A 622 51.53 24.57 -6.14
CA VAL A 622 50.48 25.04 -7.03
C VAL A 622 49.62 23.86 -7.45
N LEU A 623 48.31 24.01 -7.36
CA LEU A 623 47.37 23.02 -7.86
C LEU A 623 47.15 23.23 -9.35
N VAL A 624 47.18 22.15 -10.13
CA VAL A 624 46.84 22.20 -11.55
C VAL A 624 45.86 21.08 -11.87
N ASP A 625 44.72 21.43 -12.48
CA ASP A 625 43.76 20.42 -12.93
C ASP A 625 44.23 19.68 -14.18
N LYS A 626 43.47 18.68 -14.63
CA LYS A 626 43.76 17.94 -15.86
C LYS A 626 43.74 18.82 -17.12
N ASN A 627 43.07 19.98 -17.10
CA ASN A 627 42.94 20.91 -18.22
C ASN A 627 44.03 21.99 -18.22
N GLY A 628 44.91 22.02 -17.21
CA GLY A 628 45.99 23.00 -17.07
C GLY A 628 45.59 24.28 -16.34
N ILE A 629 44.41 24.35 -15.73
CA ILE A 629 43.98 25.48 -14.90
C ILE A 629 44.77 25.44 -13.59
N LYS A 630 45.42 26.56 -13.27
CA LYS A 630 46.23 26.74 -12.06
C LYS A 630 45.38 27.36 -10.95
N TYR A 631 45.53 26.87 -9.73
CA TYR A 631 44.87 27.39 -8.53
C TYR A 631 45.95 27.72 -7.48
N ASP A 632 45.95 28.95 -6.98
CA ASP A 632 46.93 29.45 -6.01
C ASP A 632 46.40 29.30 -4.58
N GLU A 633 47.18 28.72 -3.66
CA GLU A 633 46.85 28.56 -2.24
C GLU A 633 46.33 29.85 -1.57
N LYS A 634 46.74 31.02 -2.06
CA LYS A 634 46.33 32.33 -1.51
C LYS A 634 44.93 32.78 -1.96
N GLU A 635 44.31 32.11 -2.94
CA GLU A 635 42.99 32.45 -3.50
C GLU A 635 41.86 31.56 -2.97
N THR A 636 42.04 30.92 -1.80
CA THR A 636 41.00 30.12 -1.13
C THR A 636 39.73 30.91 -0.79
N PRO A 637 38.54 30.26 -0.81
CA PRO A 637 38.31 28.81 -0.93
C PRO A 637 38.12 28.29 -2.37
N PHE A 638 38.62 27.08 -2.65
CA PHE A 638 38.37 26.33 -3.91
C PHE A 638 37.40 25.18 -3.69
N ALA A 639 36.45 25.00 -4.61
CA ALA A 639 35.59 23.82 -4.62
C ALA A 639 36.36 22.58 -5.13
N TYR A 640 37.08 21.89 -4.25
CA TYR A 640 37.94 20.74 -4.60
C TYR A 640 37.23 19.63 -5.39
N GLU A 641 35.92 19.44 -5.18
CA GLU A 641 35.12 18.45 -5.92
C GLU A 641 34.88 18.81 -7.39
N GLU A 642 35.01 20.09 -7.75
CA GLU A 642 34.88 20.58 -9.13
C GLU A 642 36.21 20.48 -9.90
N ILE A 643 37.32 20.27 -9.19
CA ILE A 643 38.66 20.15 -9.77
C ILE A 643 38.86 18.70 -10.22
N GLU A 644 38.78 18.47 -11.53
CA GLU A 644 38.94 17.14 -12.08
C GLU A 644 40.41 16.67 -12.02
N GLN A 645 40.68 15.72 -11.11
CA GLN A 645 41.95 15.02 -10.93
C GLN A 645 43.16 15.97 -10.74
N PRO A 646 43.21 16.72 -9.63
CA PRO A 646 44.24 17.73 -9.40
C PRO A 646 45.65 17.14 -9.26
N ARG A 647 46.65 17.90 -9.72
CA ARG A 647 48.08 17.65 -9.52
C ARG A 647 48.68 18.73 -8.64
N TYR A 648 49.45 18.31 -7.65
CA TYR A 648 50.16 19.21 -6.74
C TYR A 648 51.61 19.34 -7.19
N PHE A 649 51.99 20.51 -7.68
CA PHE A 649 53.38 20.79 -8.06
C PHE A 649 54.07 21.54 -6.94
N TYR A 650 55.10 20.95 -6.34
CA TYR A 650 55.92 21.65 -5.35
C TYR A 650 56.81 22.69 -6.03
N THR A 651 56.62 23.96 -5.68
CA THR A 651 57.36 25.09 -6.23
C THR A 651 58.52 25.52 -5.36
N VAL A 652 58.37 25.42 -4.03
CA VAL A 652 59.44 25.71 -3.05
C VAL A 652 59.42 24.63 -1.98
N GLN A 653 60.59 24.19 -1.57
CA GLN A 653 60.77 23.26 -0.45
C GLN A 653 61.82 23.85 0.49
N GLU A 654 61.40 24.22 1.69
CA GLU A 654 62.27 24.66 2.77
C GLU A 654 62.54 23.48 3.70
N ILE A 655 63.80 23.11 3.80
CA ILE A 655 64.26 21.94 4.52
C ILE A 655 65.09 22.40 5.70
N GLN A 656 64.73 21.96 6.90
CA GLN A 656 65.49 22.24 8.11
C GLN A 656 66.01 20.93 8.71
N LEU A 657 67.34 20.79 8.77
CA LEU A 657 68.03 19.65 9.34
C LEU A 657 68.52 19.96 10.75
N LYS A 658 68.23 19.06 11.70
CA LYS A 658 68.69 19.15 13.10
C LYS A 658 69.48 17.90 13.50
N SER A 659 70.48 18.09 14.36
CA SER A 659 71.22 16.99 14.98
C SER A 659 70.55 16.54 16.28
N ASN A 660 70.69 15.25 16.62
CA ASN A 660 70.28 14.69 17.92
C ASN A 660 71.19 15.10 19.07
N TYR A 661 72.38 15.61 18.77
CA TYR A 661 73.39 15.93 19.77
C TYR A 661 73.44 17.45 19.98
N ALA A 662 73.14 17.88 21.20
CA ALA A 662 73.18 19.29 21.57
C ALA A 662 74.57 19.89 21.28
N GLY A 663 74.61 20.94 20.45
CA GLY A 663 75.84 21.61 20.02
C GLY A 663 76.48 21.03 18.76
N GLU A 664 75.90 20.00 18.12
CA GLU A 664 76.33 19.54 16.79
C GLU A 664 75.48 20.16 15.68
N THR A 665 76.14 20.64 14.63
CA THR A 665 75.48 21.17 13.42
C THR A 665 75.62 20.17 12.27
N VAL A 666 74.56 20.00 11.48
CA VAL A 666 74.55 19.11 10.31
C VAL A 666 75.12 19.84 9.10
N ILE A 667 76.30 19.47 8.62
CA ILE A 667 76.87 20.07 7.41
C ILE A 667 76.43 19.23 6.19
N PRO A 668 75.60 19.77 5.29
CA PRO A 668 75.14 19.06 4.11
C PRO A 668 76.25 19.03 3.06
N LYS A 669 76.42 17.90 2.38
CA LYS A 669 77.38 17.73 1.27
C LYS A 669 76.72 17.46 -0.06
N LYS A 670 75.64 16.67 -0.08
CA LYS A 670 74.99 16.31 -1.33
C LYS A 670 73.48 16.29 -1.18
N LEU A 671 72.80 16.81 -2.20
CA LEU A 671 71.42 16.49 -2.47
C LEU A 671 71.42 15.27 -3.41
N MET A 672 70.98 14.13 -2.89
CA MET A 672 70.86 12.88 -3.63
C MET A 672 69.44 12.75 -4.13
N ILE A 673 69.19 13.16 -5.37
CA ILE A 673 67.90 12.91 -6.01
C ILE A 673 67.87 11.44 -6.41
N ASN A 674 66.89 10.69 -5.92
CA ASN A 674 66.67 9.28 -6.23
C ASN A 674 65.68 9.07 -7.36
N GLY A 675 64.84 10.05 -7.63
CA GLY A 675 63.77 9.93 -8.60
C GLY A 675 62.75 11.06 -8.49
N TYR A 676 61.61 10.87 -9.14
CA TYR A 676 60.51 11.81 -9.11
C TYR A 676 59.17 11.11 -9.28
N ASN A 677 58.09 11.78 -8.87
CA ASN A 677 56.73 11.29 -9.07
C ASN A 677 56.00 12.14 -10.11
N THR A 678 55.18 11.48 -10.92
CA THR A 678 54.31 12.17 -11.88
C THR A 678 52.99 11.47 -12.14
N THR A 679 51.98 12.25 -12.52
CA THR A 679 50.64 11.77 -12.86
C THR A 679 50.47 11.73 -14.38
N LYS A 680 50.01 10.60 -14.89
CA LYS A 680 49.60 10.43 -16.29
C LYS A 680 48.11 10.15 -16.37
N TYR A 681 47.43 10.82 -17.30
CA TYR A 681 46.01 10.63 -17.58
C TYR A 681 45.85 9.69 -18.77
N PHE A 682 44.78 8.88 -18.73
CA PHE A 682 44.46 7.91 -19.77
C PHE A 682 43.02 8.09 -20.23
N ASP A 683 42.83 7.95 -21.54
CA ASP A 683 41.50 7.88 -22.16
C ASP A 683 41.26 6.53 -22.85
N ASP A 684 42.27 5.66 -22.88
CA ASP A 684 42.19 4.38 -23.56
C ASP A 684 41.19 3.42 -22.90
N VAL A 685 40.52 2.66 -23.75
CA VAL A 685 39.49 1.69 -23.35
C VAL A 685 40.00 0.28 -23.64
N VAL A 686 40.22 -0.48 -22.58
CA VAL A 686 40.60 -1.89 -22.65
C VAL A 686 39.35 -2.76 -22.69
N LYS A 687 39.26 -3.65 -23.68
CA LYS A 687 38.14 -4.61 -23.81
C LYS A 687 38.59 -5.95 -23.30
N ILE A 688 37.79 -6.56 -22.43
CA ILE A 688 38.12 -7.83 -21.77
C ILE A 688 36.98 -8.82 -22.00
N SER A 689 37.31 -9.97 -22.58
CA SER A 689 36.38 -11.07 -22.78
C SER A 689 36.29 -11.96 -21.55
N LEU A 690 35.08 -12.27 -21.11
CA LEU A 690 34.87 -13.18 -19.97
C LEU A 690 34.70 -14.60 -20.48
N LYS A 691 35.51 -15.53 -19.94
CA LYS A 691 35.32 -16.96 -20.19
C LYS A 691 34.04 -17.42 -19.47
N LYS A 692 33.24 -18.25 -20.17
CA LYS A 692 31.95 -18.77 -19.69
C LYS A 692 32.05 -19.61 -18.44
#